data_AF-A0A7S0AHD8-F1
#
_entry.id   AF-A0A7S0AHD8-F1
#
_cell.length_a   1.000
_cell.length_b   1.000
_cell.length_c   1.000
_cell.angle_alpha   90.00
_cell.angle_beta   90.00
_cell.angle_gamma   90.00
#
_symmetry.space_group_name_H-M   'P 1'
#
loop_
_entity.id
_entity.type
_entity.pdbx_description
1 polymer ?
#
loop_
_entity_poly.entity_id
_entity_poly.type
_entity_poly.pdbx_seq_one_letter_code
_entity_poly.pdbx_strand_id
1 'polypeptide(L)'
;SSPTPRQWQSLPSRGRQACHAALAGTGRSGRRRSGALARARGTTRDRLQRGLRDMAGLPTTSELKLRRSLVHRQYDVKRLSDGEDLNDALLDFFVKLGQAVIPCGGLEGGHPSVAYLGSLFYDMLRKGGTADGRESHTNVANWAKRRLGQGGLFFDGIGALAVPVNETLRDGSSGPKQLKERHWWLALLLNPRGGSRPAEDEDVALLCLDSVARAETCFNPPVRAVRHGCPGYFVEVTNLYRQGFAAFLRIRARGDGSAGSLPDPRRSRLIAGNREFTRCHCTMSAEQRGAYGAPGHLEGILEFDLDSSLRTCGEYVFEFGEPGSYGPALKLAVQRAPSAYQREVAHLLGGYVAKEWELGAQGGVPAGAAKDYDAARVGAALRLPDVPQQETANDCGFFILEMILLALQLTPEAFRALARASTNMVTTLPWPSQKQIKCRKAKLRDAVNALFDAADQMLTDDVEVLLKSFPNLRKQVQDAMWDGPRFSEAVRTLAAVSLPHQEFTLEDLGKMPTKALRDLCTQRGVLPHGTVERTNLLQVLVPLARRPESAVPTAPKPTGPEPAVAPASDGKAAQLEPLSQQQPPPEQQPNQQQPAEEEPPPAKRQRSGPEHLGEMRFTRADLESMPLKTLRGLCIQHRVLPACALERADFIQALGPLALDAGPPAGASPPADSRRAAAQEPKRPEAPAPHPAQDLAERKAKWTSLVGKH
;
A
#
# COMPACT_ATOMS: atom_id res chain seq x y z
N SER A 1 -47.99 25.82 15.99
CA SER A 1 -46.88 25.56 16.92
C SER A 1 -45.56 25.68 16.16
N SER A 2 -45.08 26.91 16.06
CA SER A 2 -43.86 27.32 15.37
C SER A 2 -42.80 27.69 16.42
N PRO A 3 -41.53 27.26 16.29
CA PRO A 3 -40.49 27.70 17.21
C PRO A 3 -39.72 28.89 16.62
N THR A 4 -39.68 29.96 17.41
CA THR A 4 -38.84 31.16 17.27
C THR A 4 -37.34 30.87 17.44
N PRO A 5 -36.45 31.68 16.83
CA PRO A 5 -35.00 31.53 16.94
C PRO A 5 -34.42 32.23 18.17
N ARG A 6 -33.48 31.58 18.85
CA ARG A 6 -32.71 32.13 19.98
C ARG A 6 -31.53 32.97 19.49
N GLN A 7 -31.51 34.24 19.89
CA GLN A 7 -30.34 35.12 19.91
C GLN A 7 -29.24 34.54 20.82
N TRP A 8 -27.99 34.57 20.36
CA TRP A 8 -26.82 34.41 21.22
C TRP A 8 -26.00 35.71 21.21
N GLN A 9 -25.66 36.12 22.43
CA GLN A 9 -25.07 37.38 22.81
C GLN A 9 -23.55 37.43 22.54
N SER A 10 -23.09 38.67 22.36
CA SER A 10 -21.73 39.15 22.21
C SER A 10 -20.75 38.71 23.31
N LEU A 11 -19.56 38.28 22.91
CA LEU A 11 -18.37 38.11 23.75
C LEU A 11 -17.61 39.44 23.93
N PRO A 12 -17.03 39.74 25.10
CA PRO A 12 -16.22 40.93 25.30
C PRO A 12 -14.75 40.72 24.91
N SER A 13 -14.22 41.75 24.26
CA SER A 13 -12.81 42.00 23.92
C SER A 13 -11.89 41.99 25.15
N ARG A 14 -10.83 41.17 25.13
CA ARG A 14 -9.70 41.29 26.07
C ARG A 14 -8.50 41.96 25.39
N GLY A 15 -8.04 43.02 26.05
CA GLY A 15 -7.02 43.94 25.57
C GLY A 15 -5.60 43.40 25.59
N ARG A 16 -4.80 44.03 24.73
CA ARG A 16 -3.34 43.98 24.70
C ARG A 16 -2.80 44.75 25.90
N GLN A 17 -1.85 44.17 26.63
CA GLN A 17 -0.91 44.95 27.45
C GLN A 17 0.52 44.57 27.07
N ALA A 18 1.28 45.61 26.77
CA ALA A 18 2.71 45.60 26.52
C ALA A 18 3.47 45.58 27.86
N CYS A 19 4.61 44.89 27.90
CA CYS A 19 5.62 45.07 28.94
C CYS A 19 6.96 45.40 28.29
N HIS A 20 7.48 46.58 28.59
CA HIS A 20 8.83 47.03 28.33
C HIS A 20 9.42 47.57 29.65
N ALA A 21 10.75 47.45 29.76
CA ALA A 21 11.64 48.01 30.79
C ALA A 21 11.59 47.31 32.16
N ALA A 22 12.68 47.17 32.92
CA ALA A 22 14.12 47.37 32.79
C ALA A 22 14.73 46.70 34.04
N LEU A 23 16.01 46.35 34.05
CA LEU A 23 16.85 46.41 35.26
C LEU A 23 18.32 46.25 34.87
N ALA A 24 19.08 47.31 35.12
CA ALA A 24 20.54 47.34 35.16
C ALA A 24 20.97 47.42 36.63
N GLY A 25 22.13 46.87 36.98
CA GLY A 25 22.86 47.31 38.18
C GLY A 25 23.64 46.26 38.99
N THR A 26 24.92 46.13 38.64
CA THR A 26 26.10 46.04 39.54
C THR A 26 26.31 44.88 40.53
N GLY A 27 27.50 44.26 40.47
CA GLY A 27 28.12 43.54 41.60
C GLY A 27 29.39 42.75 41.23
N ARG A 28 30.57 43.32 41.51
CA ARG A 28 31.93 42.78 41.29
C ARG A 28 32.39 41.82 42.40
N SER A 29 33.46 41.07 42.09
CA SER A 29 34.38 40.27 42.96
C SER A 29 34.03 38.77 43.06
N GLY A 30 34.90 37.79 42.83
CA GLY A 30 36.33 37.75 42.51
C GLY A 30 36.87 36.31 42.64
N ARG A 31 37.94 36.02 41.89
CA ARG A 31 38.93 34.92 42.01
C ARG A 31 38.63 33.48 41.54
N ARG A 32 39.38 33.14 40.47
CA ARG A 32 40.30 31.99 40.29
C ARG A 32 39.77 30.56 40.48
N ARG A 33 39.59 29.85 39.36
CA ARG A 33 40.36 28.64 38.96
C ARG A 33 39.84 28.10 37.62
N SER A 34 40.66 27.25 36.98
CA SER A 34 40.38 26.36 35.82
C SER A 34 40.21 26.99 34.43
N GLY A 35 41.35 27.27 33.78
CA GLY A 35 41.49 27.18 32.33
C GLY A 35 41.63 25.71 31.91
N ALA A 36 40.61 25.18 31.22
CA ALA A 36 40.68 23.95 30.41
C ALA A 36 39.39 23.68 29.58
N LEU A 37 38.31 24.45 29.75
CA LEU A 37 37.00 24.18 29.12
C LEU A 37 36.59 25.13 27.98
N ALA A 38 37.44 26.09 27.60
CA ALA A 38 37.10 27.11 26.60
C ALA A 38 37.40 26.70 25.13
N ARG A 39 38.12 25.60 24.88
CA ARG A 39 38.45 25.17 23.50
C ARG A 39 37.48 24.14 22.88
N ALA A 40 36.54 23.58 23.66
CA ALA A 40 35.59 22.58 23.16
C ALA A 40 34.20 23.16 22.79
N ARG A 41 33.87 24.39 23.19
CA ARG A 41 32.56 25.02 22.90
C ARG A 41 32.56 25.95 21.68
N GLY A 42 33.74 26.34 21.18
CA GLY A 42 33.87 27.19 19.98
C GLY A 42 33.68 26.43 18.66
N THR A 43 34.04 25.13 18.62
CA THR A 43 34.04 24.34 17.38
C THR A 43 32.66 23.83 16.96
N THR A 44 31.74 23.61 17.90
CA THR A 44 30.39 23.11 17.60
C THR A 44 29.48 24.22 17.07
N ARG A 45 29.58 25.43 17.63
CA ARG A 45 28.78 26.59 17.19
C ARG A 45 29.23 27.12 15.83
N ASP A 46 30.54 27.13 15.57
CA ASP A 46 31.09 27.52 14.27
C ASP A 46 30.86 26.48 13.17
N ARG A 47 30.79 25.17 13.50
CA ARG A 47 30.35 24.13 12.54
C ARG A 47 28.87 24.25 12.19
N LEU A 48 28.02 24.53 13.19
CA LEU A 48 26.58 24.77 12.97
C LEU A 48 26.34 26.03 12.14
N GLN A 49 27.06 27.13 12.42
CA GLN A 49 26.91 28.38 11.66
C GLN A 49 27.56 28.35 10.27
N ARG A 50 28.66 27.61 10.06
CA ARG A 50 29.20 27.37 8.69
C ARG A 50 28.31 26.46 7.86
N GLY A 51 27.77 25.38 8.46
CA GLY A 51 26.80 24.52 7.77
C GLY A 51 25.51 25.25 7.37
N LEU A 52 25.05 26.21 8.17
CA LEU A 52 23.86 27.03 7.85
C LEU A 52 24.11 28.09 6.76
N ARG A 53 25.35 28.56 6.56
CA ARG A 53 25.68 29.58 5.54
C ARG A 53 26.00 28.97 4.17
N ASP A 54 26.59 27.78 4.11
CA ASP A 54 26.92 27.12 2.84
C ASP A 54 25.70 26.43 2.18
N MET A 55 24.55 26.37 2.86
CA MET A 55 23.31 25.75 2.36
C MET A 55 22.37 26.73 1.62
N ALA A 56 22.62 28.03 1.67
CA ALA A 56 21.70 29.06 1.15
C ALA A 56 21.83 29.33 -0.37
N GLY A 57 22.67 28.59 -1.10
CA GLY A 57 23.13 28.98 -2.44
C GLY A 57 22.74 28.10 -3.62
N LEU A 58 22.09 26.95 -3.43
CA LEU A 58 21.73 26.08 -4.55
C LEU A 58 20.24 26.21 -4.88
N PRO A 59 19.88 26.83 -6.02
CA PRO A 59 18.50 26.88 -6.47
C PRO A 59 18.05 25.46 -6.80
N THR A 60 17.37 24.82 -5.85
CA THR A 60 16.46 23.72 -6.13
C THR A 60 15.27 24.34 -6.86
N THR A 61 15.46 24.70 -8.13
CA THR A 61 14.34 25.08 -9.00
C THR A 61 13.55 23.80 -9.22
N SER A 62 12.57 23.58 -8.36
CA SER A 62 11.53 22.59 -8.61
C SER A 62 10.91 22.99 -9.94
N GLU A 63 11.20 22.24 -11.01
CA GLU A 63 10.65 22.53 -12.33
C GLU A 63 9.17 22.09 -12.36
N LEU A 64 8.34 22.79 -11.58
CA LEU A 64 6.90 22.66 -11.53
C LEU A 64 6.32 23.55 -12.63
N LYS A 65 6.28 23.02 -13.85
CA LYS A 65 5.72 23.73 -15.01
C LYS A 65 4.47 23.04 -15.54
N LEU A 66 3.42 23.82 -15.81
CA LEU A 66 2.23 23.42 -16.55
C LEU A 66 2.50 23.43 -18.06
N ARG A 67 3.56 22.75 -18.50
CA ARG A 67 3.86 22.62 -19.93
C ARG A 67 3.14 21.43 -20.53
N ARG A 68 2.90 21.50 -21.85
CA ARG A 68 2.48 20.35 -22.68
C ARG A 68 3.33 19.09 -22.46
N SER A 69 4.57 19.23 -21.99
CA SER A 69 5.49 18.13 -21.74
C SER A 69 5.33 17.46 -20.37
N LEU A 70 4.69 18.09 -19.39
CA LEU A 70 4.58 17.57 -18.02
C LEU A 70 3.14 17.28 -17.60
N VAL A 71 2.21 18.22 -17.78
CA VAL A 71 0.78 18.01 -17.50
C VAL A 71 -0.06 18.73 -18.57
N HIS A 72 -0.79 17.95 -19.35
CA HIS A 72 -1.65 18.41 -20.43
C HIS A 72 -3.11 18.56 -19.96
N ARG A 73 -3.64 19.80 -19.97
CA ARG A 73 -4.99 20.14 -19.51
C ARG A 73 -6.08 19.19 -20.01
N GLN A 74 -6.08 18.84 -21.29
CA GLN A 74 -7.15 18.01 -21.87
C GLN A 74 -7.00 16.50 -21.59
N TYR A 75 -5.77 15.97 -21.55
CA TYR A 75 -5.55 14.52 -21.49
C TYR A 75 -5.35 14.07 -20.05
N ASP A 76 -4.56 14.81 -19.29
CA ASP A 76 -4.17 14.43 -17.94
C ASP A 76 -5.28 14.78 -16.96
N VAL A 77 -5.86 15.98 -16.99
CA VAL A 77 -6.95 16.35 -16.05
C VAL A 77 -8.14 15.42 -16.18
N LYS A 78 -8.43 14.89 -17.38
CA LYS A 78 -9.47 13.87 -17.58
C LYS A 78 -9.20 12.61 -16.74
N ARG A 79 -7.94 12.23 -16.52
CA ARG A 79 -7.53 11.10 -15.68
C ARG A 79 -7.85 11.29 -14.20
N LEU A 80 -8.19 12.51 -13.77
CA LEU A 80 -8.69 12.77 -12.42
C LEU A 80 -10.18 12.45 -12.26
N SER A 81 -10.85 12.02 -13.33
CA SER A 81 -12.25 11.58 -13.31
C SER A 81 -12.41 10.21 -12.64
N ASP A 82 -13.64 9.88 -12.26
CA ASP A 82 -13.93 8.56 -11.71
C ASP A 82 -13.80 7.49 -12.80
N GLY A 83 -13.23 6.34 -12.43
CA GLY A 83 -12.98 5.25 -13.36
C GLY A 83 -11.78 5.45 -14.29
N GLU A 84 -10.99 6.50 -14.15
CA GLU A 84 -9.74 6.69 -14.90
C GLU A 84 -8.51 6.46 -14.01
N ASP A 85 -7.47 5.86 -14.60
CA ASP A 85 -6.17 5.63 -13.95
C ASP A 85 -5.35 6.92 -13.87
N LEU A 86 -4.73 7.16 -12.71
CA LEU A 86 -3.68 8.16 -12.60
C LEU A 86 -2.49 7.75 -13.48
N ASN A 87 -1.97 8.68 -14.29
CA ASN A 87 -0.78 8.43 -15.11
C ASN A 87 0.50 8.93 -14.43
N ASP A 88 1.64 8.54 -15.01
CA ASP A 88 2.99 8.92 -14.57
C ASP A 88 3.15 10.43 -14.39
N ALA A 89 2.69 11.19 -15.39
CA ALA A 89 2.76 12.64 -15.45
C ALA A 89 2.10 13.32 -14.23
N LEU A 90 0.86 12.94 -13.93
CA LEU A 90 0.13 13.49 -12.79
C LEU A 90 0.68 13.03 -11.45
N LEU A 91 1.08 11.77 -11.34
CA LEU A 91 1.71 11.26 -10.12
C LEU A 91 3.00 12.06 -9.81
N ASP A 92 3.89 12.19 -10.79
CA ASP A 92 5.13 12.95 -10.64
C ASP A 92 4.87 14.44 -10.35
N PHE A 93 3.88 15.04 -11.02
CA PHE A 93 3.50 16.43 -10.81
C PHE A 93 2.99 16.66 -9.39
N PHE A 94 2.06 15.85 -8.91
CA PHE A 94 1.46 16.04 -7.59
C PHE A 94 2.42 15.74 -6.45
N VAL A 95 3.32 14.77 -6.59
CA VAL A 95 4.34 14.53 -5.56
C VAL A 95 5.29 15.71 -5.46
N LYS A 96 5.77 16.26 -6.58
CA LYS A 96 6.62 17.46 -6.57
C LYS A 96 5.87 18.68 -6.01
N LEU A 97 4.60 18.83 -6.37
CA LEU A 97 3.75 19.89 -5.82
C LEU A 97 3.60 19.74 -4.31
N GLY A 98 3.38 18.51 -3.82
CA GLY A 98 3.38 18.15 -2.41
C GLY A 98 4.70 18.50 -1.71
N GLN A 99 5.85 18.17 -2.30
CA GLN A 99 7.17 18.55 -1.77
C GLN A 99 7.35 20.07 -1.67
N ALA A 100 6.68 20.84 -2.53
CA ALA A 100 6.72 22.30 -2.50
C ALA A 100 5.79 22.91 -1.43
N VAL A 101 4.68 22.25 -1.07
CA VAL A 101 3.64 22.84 -0.20
C VAL A 101 3.40 22.12 1.15
N ILE A 102 3.90 20.90 1.36
CA ILE A 102 3.68 20.11 2.59
C ILE A 102 4.95 20.02 3.44
N PRO A 103 4.84 20.16 4.77
CA PRO A 103 3.88 20.99 5.51
C PRO A 103 4.25 22.49 5.40
N CYS A 104 5.56 22.72 5.23
CA CYS A 104 6.29 23.95 4.96
C CYS A 104 7.36 23.55 3.91
N GLY A 105 6.92 23.30 2.68
CA GLY A 105 7.75 22.65 1.65
C GLY A 105 8.87 23.53 1.08
N GLY A 106 9.42 23.13 -0.07
CA GLY A 106 10.56 23.80 -0.73
C GLY A 106 10.39 25.30 -0.98
N LEU A 107 9.14 25.79 -1.10
CA LEU A 107 8.86 27.23 -1.26
C LEU A 107 9.29 28.08 -0.06
N GLU A 108 9.48 27.47 1.12
CA GLU A 108 9.95 28.13 2.34
C GLU A 108 11.42 27.80 2.65
N GLY A 109 12.14 27.20 1.69
CA GLY A 109 13.55 26.83 1.82
C GLY A 109 13.79 25.54 2.61
N GLY A 110 12.74 24.80 2.96
CA GLY A 110 12.84 23.48 3.59
C GLY A 110 13.19 22.40 2.56
N HIS A 111 14.08 21.47 2.93
CA HIS A 111 14.27 20.25 2.15
C HIS A 111 13.19 19.22 2.53
N PRO A 112 12.54 18.56 1.56
CA PRO A 112 11.58 17.52 1.87
C PRO A 112 12.29 16.34 2.55
N SER A 113 11.65 15.78 3.57
CA SER A 113 12.17 14.61 4.28
C SER A 113 12.10 13.31 3.49
N VAL A 114 11.37 13.33 2.36
CA VAL A 114 11.19 12.20 1.45
C VAL A 114 11.83 12.53 0.11
N ALA A 115 12.80 11.69 -0.29
CA ALA A 115 13.34 11.71 -1.64
C ALA A 115 12.42 10.91 -2.57
N TYR A 116 11.71 11.61 -3.45
CA TYR A 116 10.89 10.98 -4.47
C TYR A 116 11.70 10.67 -5.74
N LEU A 117 11.81 9.40 -6.10
CA LEU A 117 12.60 8.98 -7.26
C LEU A 117 11.82 9.05 -8.58
N GLY A 118 10.50 9.22 -8.59
CA GLY A 118 9.73 9.30 -9.84
C GLY A 118 9.14 7.97 -10.27
N SER A 119 8.04 8.04 -11.02
CA SER A 119 7.23 6.87 -11.37
C SER A 119 7.94 5.85 -12.26
N LEU A 120 8.87 6.33 -13.11
CA LEU A 120 9.65 5.50 -14.04
C LEU A 120 10.97 4.97 -13.47
N PHE A 121 11.35 5.36 -12.25
CA PHE A 121 12.65 5.04 -11.69
C PHE A 121 12.86 3.52 -11.60
N TYR A 122 11.88 2.79 -11.05
CA TYR A 122 12.03 1.35 -10.84
C TYR A 122 12.07 0.57 -12.15
N ASP A 123 11.25 0.94 -13.14
CA ASP A 123 11.28 0.33 -14.47
C ASP A 123 12.63 0.51 -15.16
N MET A 124 13.23 1.69 -15.00
CA MET A 124 14.57 1.99 -15.51
C MET A 124 15.67 1.26 -14.74
N LEU A 125 15.53 1.12 -13.42
CA LEU A 125 16.44 0.32 -12.61
C LEU A 125 16.40 -1.14 -13.08
N ARG A 126 15.22 -1.74 -13.20
CA ARG A 126 15.05 -3.15 -13.63
C ARG A 126 15.46 -3.42 -15.09
N LYS A 127 15.58 -2.37 -15.92
CA LYS A 127 15.80 -2.50 -17.36
C LYS A 127 17.06 -3.32 -17.66
N GLY A 128 16.92 -4.30 -18.55
CA GLY A 128 18.03 -5.16 -18.98
C GLY A 128 18.12 -6.49 -18.26
N GLY A 129 17.25 -6.78 -17.28
CA GLY A 129 17.23 -8.07 -16.59
C GLY A 129 18.47 -8.31 -15.73
N THR A 130 19.01 -7.24 -15.15
CA THR A 130 20.19 -7.26 -14.28
C THR A 130 19.97 -8.15 -13.07
N ALA A 131 21.05 -8.76 -12.57
CA ALA A 131 20.96 -9.65 -11.42
C ALA A 131 20.62 -8.91 -10.12
N ASP A 132 21.16 -7.69 -9.95
CA ASP A 132 20.97 -6.89 -8.75
C ASP A 132 20.84 -5.38 -9.03
N GLY A 133 20.62 -4.62 -7.94
CA GLY A 133 20.52 -3.17 -7.96
C GLY A 133 21.82 -2.42 -8.21
N ARG A 134 22.97 -3.07 -7.98
CA ARG A 134 24.31 -2.46 -8.09
C ARG A 134 24.71 -2.39 -9.56
N GLU A 135 24.46 -3.46 -10.31
CA GLU A 135 24.69 -3.55 -11.75
C GLU A 135 23.77 -2.56 -12.50
N SER A 136 22.48 -2.57 -12.16
CA SER A 136 21.47 -1.69 -12.76
C SER A 136 21.59 -0.23 -12.37
N HIS A 137 22.38 0.12 -11.35
CA HIS A 137 22.61 1.50 -10.93
C HIS A 137 23.00 2.41 -12.10
N THR A 138 23.78 1.89 -13.05
CA THR A 138 24.22 2.63 -14.25
C THR A 138 23.06 3.18 -15.09
N ASN A 139 21.92 2.50 -15.13
CA ASN A 139 20.70 2.95 -15.82
C ASN A 139 20.08 4.20 -15.17
N VAL A 140 20.35 4.41 -13.87
CA VAL A 140 19.75 5.46 -13.04
C VAL A 140 20.80 6.28 -12.26
N ALA A 141 22.08 6.22 -12.63
CA ALA A 141 23.18 6.78 -11.84
C ALA A 141 23.08 8.29 -11.60
N ASN A 142 22.40 9.00 -12.51
CA ASN A 142 22.21 10.45 -12.42
C ASN A 142 20.84 10.84 -11.81
N TRP A 143 20.04 9.89 -11.35
CA TRP A 143 18.66 10.15 -10.94
C TRP A 143 18.59 10.85 -9.58
N ALA A 144 19.26 10.29 -8.57
CA ALA A 144 19.36 10.91 -7.25
C ALA A 144 20.10 12.25 -7.28
N LYS A 145 21.26 12.30 -7.96
CA LYS A 145 22.07 13.53 -8.08
C LYS A 145 21.27 14.71 -8.66
N ARG A 146 20.44 14.45 -9.68
CA ARG A 146 19.59 15.47 -10.30
C ARG A 146 18.48 15.98 -9.38
N ARG A 147 17.96 15.13 -8.48
CA ARG A 147 16.81 15.47 -7.64
C ARG A 147 17.18 16.01 -6.25
N LEU A 148 18.32 15.60 -5.70
CA LEU A 148 18.69 15.87 -4.31
C LEU A 148 19.90 16.80 -4.16
N GLY A 149 20.58 17.15 -5.25
CA GLY A 149 21.74 18.04 -5.21
C GLY A 149 22.96 17.42 -4.53
N GLN A 150 23.81 18.27 -3.93
CA GLN A 150 25.12 17.88 -3.37
C GLN A 150 25.05 16.95 -2.14
N GLY A 151 23.89 16.83 -1.48
CA GLY A 151 23.71 15.94 -0.32
C GLY A 151 23.39 14.48 -0.67
N GLY A 152 22.95 14.21 -1.90
CA GLY A 152 22.55 12.87 -2.34
C GLY A 152 21.42 12.24 -1.52
N LEU A 153 21.27 10.92 -1.62
CA LEU A 153 20.23 10.14 -0.91
C LEU A 153 20.44 10.05 0.60
N PHE A 154 21.67 10.31 1.07
CA PHE A 154 22.07 10.10 2.45
C PHE A 154 22.22 11.39 3.24
N PHE A 155 21.70 12.50 2.72
CA PHE A 155 21.61 13.74 3.47
C PHE A 155 20.82 13.51 4.78
N ASP A 156 21.26 14.12 5.90
CA ASP A 156 20.62 13.94 7.23
C ASP A 156 19.12 14.31 7.23
N GLY A 157 18.72 15.22 6.34
CA GLY A 157 17.33 15.62 6.17
C GLY A 157 16.47 14.62 5.41
N ILE A 158 17.04 13.60 4.75
CA ILE A 158 16.27 12.56 4.05
C ILE A 158 16.03 11.40 5.01
N GLY A 159 14.77 11.21 5.39
CA GLY A 159 14.32 10.10 6.21
C GLY A 159 13.79 8.90 5.42
N ALA A 160 13.34 9.10 4.17
CA ALA A 160 12.82 8.01 3.36
C ALA A 160 13.03 8.22 1.85
N LEU A 161 13.04 7.12 1.09
CA LEU A 161 12.95 7.11 -0.37
C LEU A 161 11.58 6.60 -0.79
N ALA A 162 10.83 7.38 -1.56
CA ALA A 162 9.55 6.96 -2.13
C ALA A 162 9.72 6.51 -3.58
N VAL A 163 9.42 5.24 -3.84
CA VAL A 163 9.57 4.61 -5.15
C VAL A 163 8.24 3.97 -5.56
N PRO A 164 7.46 4.62 -6.44
CA PRO A 164 6.33 3.99 -7.10
C PRO A 164 6.80 2.78 -7.92
N VAL A 165 6.04 1.69 -7.84
CA VAL A 165 6.28 0.47 -8.60
C VAL A 165 5.05 0.19 -9.47
N ASN A 166 5.28 0.05 -10.78
CA ASN A 166 4.25 -0.31 -11.76
C ASN A 166 4.37 -1.79 -12.11
N GLU A 167 3.64 -2.63 -11.39
CA GLU A 167 3.63 -4.06 -11.59
C GLU A 167 2.66 -4.45 -12.70
N THR A 168 3.10 -5.32 -13.62
CA THR A 168 2.17 -6.00 -14.52
C THR A 168 1.73 -7.30 -13.88
N LEU A 169 0.51 -7.35 -13.38
CA LEU A 169 -0.05 -8.55 -12.77
C LEU A 169 -0.28 -9.61 -13.86
N ARG A 170 0.16 -10.84 -13.57
CA ARG A 170 -0.10 -12.02 -14.39
C ARG A 170 -0.93 -12.98 -13.55
N ASP A 171 -2.18 -13.22 -13.94
CA ASP A 171 -2.95 -14.26 -13.27
C ASP A 171 -2.48 -15.63 -13.79
N GLY A 172 -1.99 -16.46 -12.88
CA GLY A 172 -1.35 -17.74 -13.23
C GLY A 172 -2.29 -18.79 -13.83
N SER A 173 -3.60 -18.54 -13.87
CA SER A 173 -4.65 -19.51 -14.20
C SER A 173 -5.26 -19.33 -15.60
N SER A 174 -5.03 -18.20 -16.27
CA SER A 174 -5.72 -17.86 -17.52
C SER A 174 -4.78 -17.89 -18.72
N GLY A 175 -5.22 -18.51 -19.81
CA GLY A 175 -4.43 -18.78 -21.00
C GLY A 175 -3.83 -17.55 -21.72
N PRO A 176 -3.14 -17.75 -22.86
CA PRO A 176 -2.20 -16.80 -23.48
C PRO A 176 -2.76 -15.45 -23.99
N LYS A 177 -4.05 -15.16 -23.80
CA LYS A 177 -4.72 -13.94 -24.30
C LYS A 177 -5.11 -12.93 -23.23
N GLN A 178 -4.60 -13.07 -22.00
CA GLN A 178 -5.05 -12.21 -20.92
C GLN A 178 -4.57 -10.75 -21.04
N LEU A 179 -5.46 -9.82 -20.71
CA LEU A 179 -5.15 -8.41 -20.57
C LEU A 179 -4.11 -8.24 -19.46
N LYS A 180 -3.00 -7.60 -19.80
CA LYS A 180 -1.97 -7.20 -18.83
C LYS A 180 -2.55 -6.09 -17.96
N GLU A 181 -3.03 -6.44 -16.78
CA GLU A 181 -3.45 -5.45 -15.79
C GLU A 181 -2.20 -4.80 -15.19
N ARG A 182 -2.21 -3.47 -15.15
CA ARG A 182 -1.16 -2.68 -14.52
C ARG A 182 -1.62 -2.28 -13.14
N HIS A 183 -0.75 -2.43 -12.16
CA HIS A 183 -1.04 -2.15 -10.77
C HIS A 183 0.07 -1.30 -10.17
N TRP A 184 -0.32 -0.21 -9.52
CA TRP A 184 0.60 0.67 -8.82
C TRP A 184 0.62 0.35 -7.32
N TRP A 185 1.82 0.19 -6.77
CA TRP A 185 2.05 0.13 -5.33
C TRP A 185 3.30 0.92 -4.96
N LEU A 186 3.49 1.22 -3.68
CA LEU A 186 4.58 2.06 -3.20
C LEU A 186 5.60 1.25 -2.40
N ALA A 187 6.85 1.29 -2.87
CA ALA A 187 8.01 0.88 -2.10
C ALA A 187 8.55 2.11 -1.36
N LEU A 188 8.42 2.13 -0.03
CA LEU A 188 8.91 3.22 0.83
C LEU A 188 10.09 2.73 1.66
N LEU A 189 11.31 3.08 1.25
CA LEU A 189 12.52 2.73 1.98
C LEU A 189 12.76 3.72 3.11
N LEU A 190 12.68 3.25 4.34
CA LEU A 190 12.83 4.03 5.55
C LEU A 190 14.29 4.03 6.00
N ASN A 191 14.77 5.21 6.40
CA ASN A 191 16.12 5.44 6.90
C ASN A 191 17.19 4.80 5.98
N PRO A 192 17.36 5.29 4.74
CA PRO A 192 18.29 4.70 3.76
C PRO A 192 19.75 4.68 4.25
N ARG A 193 20.09 5.44 5.30
CA ARG A 193 21.42 5.42 5.93
C ARG A 193 21.63 4.25 6.90
N GLY A 194 20.58 3.61 7.39
CA GLY A 194 20.68 2.56 8.41
C GLY A 194 21.50 1.35 7.96
N GLY A 195 21.63 1.10 6.65
CA GLY A 195 22.44 0.00 6.13
C GLY A 195 23.97 0.20 6.20
N SER A 196 24.47 1.39 6.55
CA SER A 196 25.91 1.70 6.47
C SER A 196 26.65 1.87 7.80
N ARG A 197 25.95 2.09 8.92
CA ARG A 197 26.59 2.33 10.22
C ARG A 197 26.66 1.03 11.04
N PRO A 198 27.80 0.74 11.69
CA PRO A 198 27.89 -0.33 12.70
C PRO A 198 27.33 0.08 14.06
N ALA A 199 26.77 1.28 14.21
CA ALA A 199 26.05 1.65 15.42
C ALA A 199 24.75 0.84 15.47
N GLU A 200 24.56 0.10 16.56
CA GLU A 200 23.45 -0.83 16.82
C GLU A 200 22.04 -0.18 16.78
N ASP A 201 21.92 1.09 16.40
CA ASP A 201 20.72 1.92 16.57
C ASP A 201 20.04 2.41 15.28
N GLU A 202 20.60 2.13 14.09
CA GLU A 202 20.01 2.57 12.82
C GLU A 202 19.51 1.39 11.97
N ASP A 203 18.22 1.09 12.12
CA ASP A 203 17.51 0.15 11.25
C ASP A 203 17.16 0.80 9.90
N VAL A 204 17.29 0.01 8.83
CA VAL A 204 16.69 0.27 7.53
C VAL A 204 15.47 -0.63 7.40
N ALA A 205 14.38 -0.16 6.79
CA ALA A 205 13.23 -1.01 6.53
C ALA A 205 12.60 -0.65 5.19
N LEU A 206 12.04 -1.64 4.48
CA LEU A 206 11.30 -1.39 3.25
C LEU A 206 9.83 -1.68 3.49
N LEU A 207 8.97 -0.66 3.39
CA LEU A 207 7.53 -0.85 3.42
C LEU A 207 7.01 -1.08 2.00
N CYS A 208 6.26 -2.17 1.79
CA CYS A 208 5.50 -2.41 0.57
C CYS A 208 4.03 -2.07 0.81
N LEU A 209 3.63 -0.86 0.41
CA LEU A 209 2.29 -0.31 0.61
C LEU A 209 1.46 -0.55 -0.65
N ASP A 210 0.47 -1.44 -0.56
CA ASP A 210 -0.21 -2.03 -1.71
C ASP A 210 -1.73 -2.10 -1.46
N SER A 211 -2.49 -1.32 -2.23
CA SER A 211 -3.95 -1.23 -2.14
C SER A 211 -4.68 -2.42 -2.78
N VAL A 212 -3.97 -3.35 -3.43
CA VAL A 212 -4.49 -4.61 -3.96
C VAL A 212 -3.65 -5.75 -3.38
N ALA A 213 -3.50 -5.74 -2.07
CA ALA A 213 -2.75 -6.76 -1.37
C ALA A 213 -3.40 -8.13 -1.61
N ARG A 214 -2.60 -9.06 -2.11
CA ARG A 214 -2.93 -10.48 -2.18
C ARG A 214 -2.38 -11.17 -0.93
N ALA A 215 -3.22 -11.93 -0.24
CA ALA A 215 -2.80 -12.78 0.87
C ALA A 215 -3.34 -14.18 0.63
N GLU A 216 -2.48 -15.18 0.76
CA GLU A 216 -2.86 -16.57 0.58
C GLU A 216 -2.36 -17.37 1.77
N THR A 217 -3.19 -18.24 2.29
CA THR A 217 -2.80 -19.21 3.32
C THR A 217 -3.27 -20.60 2.91
N CYS A 218 -2.29 -21.46 2.66
CA CYS A 218 -2.49 -22.89 2.45
C CYS A 218 -2.43 -23.60 3.81
N PHE A 219 -3.46 -24.36 4.15
CA PHE A 219 -3.52 -25.10 5.41
C PHE A 219 -3.04 -26.53 5.21
N ASN A 220 -1.91 -26.89 5.82
CA ASN A 220 -1.35 -28.23 5.80
C ASN A 220 -0.97 -28.70 7.23
N PRO A 221 -1.74 -29.59 7.87
CA PRO A 221 -2.96 -30.23 7.34
C PRO A 221 -4.13 -29.24 7.17
N PRO A 222 -5.17 -29.59 6.37
CA PRO A 222 -6.38 -28.78 6.23
C PRO A 222 -7.08 -28.52 7.57
N VAL A 223 -7.68 -27.34 7.74
CA VAL A 223 -8.46 -27.03 8.96
C VAL A 223 -9.82 -27.72 8.86
N ARG A 224 -10.16 -28.52 9.85
CA ARG A 224 -11.32 -29.44 9.81
C ARG A 224 -12.32 -29.17 10.94
N ALA A 225 -13.59 -29.30 10.60
CA ALA A 225 -14.71 -29.31 11.54
C ALA A 225 -15.64 -30.48 11.25
N VAL A 226 -16.34 -30.96 12.27
CA VAL A 226 -17.23 -32.13 12.22
C VAL A 226 -18.63 -31.72 12.66
N ARG A 227 -19.66 -32.24 12.02
CA ARG A 227 -21.05 -31.94 12.40
C ARG A 227 -21.35 -32.51 13.78
N HIS A 228 -22.01 -31.73 14.64
CA HIS A 228 -22.34 -32.20 15.99
C HIS A 228 -23.17 -33.49 15.95
N GLY A 229 -22.73 -34.51 16.71
CA GLY A 229 -23.38 -35.83 16.77
C GLY A 229 -23.20 -36.71 15.53
N CYS A 230 -22.50 -36.26 14.49
CA CYS A 230 -22.42 -36.97 13.20
C CYS A 230 -20.96 -37.03 12.69
N PRO A 231 -20.11 -37.95 13.19
CA PRO A 231 -18.68 -37.99 12.86
C PRO A 231 -18.38 -38.26 11.37
N GLY A 232 -19.32 -38.90 10.66
CA GLY A 232 -19.26 -39.11 9.21
C GLY A 232 -19.43 -37.82 8.39
N TYR A 233 -19.78 -36.71 9.03
CA TYR A 233 -19.97 -35.41 8.39
C TYR A 233 -18.86 -34.45 8.77
N PHE A 234 -18.04 -34.06 7.80
CA PHE A 234 -16.97 -33.09 8.03
C PHE A 234 -16.87 -32.08 6.90
N VAL A 235 -16.27 -30.95 7.23
CA VAL A 235 -15.85 -29.91 6.29
C VAL A 235 -14.39 -29.57 6.57
N GLU A 236 -13.62 -29.41 5.51
CA GLU A 236 -12.22 -29.03 5.52
C GLU A 236 -12.01 -27.78 4.67
N VAL A 237 -11.17 -26.87 5.16
CA VAL A 237 -10.66 -25.72 4.41
C VAL A 237 -9.19 -25.98 4.11
N THR A 238 -8.86 -26.02 2.81
CA THR A 238 -7.49 -26.28 2.34
C THR A 238 -6.73 -24.99 2.03
N ASN A 239 -7.45 -23.95 1.63
CA ASN A 239 -6.87 -22.67 1.25
C ASN A 239 -7.85 -21.54 1.57
N LEU A 240 -7.30 -20.43 2.07
CA LEU A 240 -7.97 -19.13 2.13
C LEU A 240 -7.11 -18.11 1.38
N TYR A 241 -7.67 -17.59 0.29
CA TYR A 241 -7.08 -16.55 -0.52
C TYR A 241 -7.87 -15.25 -0.37
N ARG A 242 -7.19 -14.12 -0.26
CA ARG A 242 -7.78 -12.79 -0.23
C ARG A 242 -7.16 -11.91 -1.29
N GLN A 243 -8.01 -11.23 -2.05
CA GLN A 243 -7.64 -10.26 -3.06
C GLN A 243 -8.50 -9.02 -2.91
N GLY A 244 -7.90 -7.94 -2.42
CA GLY A 244 -8.63 -6.70 -2.14
C GLY A 244 -9.77 -6.92 -1.15
N PHE A 245 -11.00 -6.69 -1.60
CA PHE A 245 -12.23 -6.84 -0.84
C PHE A 245 -12.93 -8.19 -1.04
N ALA A 246 -12.32 -9.18 -1.70
CA ALA A 246 -12.89 -10.52 -1.83
C ALA A 246 -12.06 -11.57 -1.07
N ALA A 247 -12.72 -12.50 -0.39
CA ALA A 247 -12.10 -13.71 0.16
C ALA A 247 -12.62 -14.96 -0.54
N PHE A 248 -11.71 -15.87 -0.86
CA PHE A 248 -11.96 -17.13 -1.54
C PHE A 248 -11.53 -18.28 -0.65
N LEU A 249 -12.47 -19.11 -0.22
CA LEU A 249 -12.21 -20.31 0.58
C LEU A 249 -12.34 -21.53 -0.30
N ARG A 250 -11.29 -22.35 -0.36
CA ARG A 250 -11.37 -23.68 -0.97
C ARG A 250 -11.82 -24.70 0.06
N ILE A 251 -13.00 -25.26 -0.15
CA ILE A 251 -13.64 -26.18 0.79
C ILE A 251 -13.78 -27.59 0.23
N ARG A 252 -13.81 -28.56 1.14
CA ARG A 252 -14.21 -29.93 0.88
C ARG A 252 -15.12 -30.40 2.01
N ALA A 253 -16.36 -30.77 1.71
CA ALA A 253 -17.28 -31.35 2.68
C ALA A 253 -17.68 -32.77 2.27
N ARG A 254 -17.85 -33.64 3.25
CA ARG A 254 -18.31 -35.02 3.07
C ARG A 254 -19.32 -35.39 4.15
N GLY A 255 -20.26 -36.25 3.79
CA GLY A 255 -21.25 -36.85 4.67
C GLY A 255 -21.47 -38.30 4.26
N ASP A 256 -21.74 -39.18 5.22
CA ASP A 256 -22.04 -40.60 4.93
C ASP A 256 -23.52 -40.85 4.59
N GLY A 257 -24.37 -39.83 4.68
CA GLY A 257 -25.80 -39.91 4.40
C GLY A 257 -26.67 -40.24 5.63
N SER A 258 -26.07 -40.62 6.76
CA SER A 258 -26.78 -41.05 7.98
C SER A 258 -27.54 -39.92 8.68
N ALA A 259 -27.14 -38.66 8.49
CA ALA A 259 -27.74 -37.47 9.08
C ALA A 259 -28.37 -36.53 8.02
N GLY A 260 -28.79 -37.10 6.90
CA GLY A 260 -29.41 -36.37 5.78
C GLY A 260 -28.40 -35.69 4.84
N SER A 261 -28.88 -34.77 4.01
CA SER A 261 -28.04 -34.06 3.04
C SER A 261 -27.05 -33.12 3.73
N LEU A 262 -25.88 -32.92 3.12
CA LEU A 262 -24.98 -31.81 3.46
C LEU A 262 -25.71 -30.46 3.34
N PRO A 263 -25.43 -29.49 4.25
CA PRO A 263 -25.97 -28.14 4.13
C PRO A 263 -25.65 -27.47 2.80
N ASP A 264 -26.45 -26.48 2.42
CA ASP A 264 -26.16 -25.66 1.24
C ASP A 264 -24.94 -24.76 1.55
N PRO A 265 -23.83 -24.88 0.79
CA PRO A 265 -22.65 -24.05 0.99
C PRO A 265 -22.93 -22.55 0.89
N ARG A 266 -23.96 -22.13 0.16
CA ARG A 266 -24.34 -20.71 0.01
C ARG A 266 -24.87 -20.07 1.30
N ARG A 267 -25.23 -20.89 2.30
CA ARG A 267 -25.67 -20.41 3.63
C ARG A 267 -24.51 -20.19 4.59
N SER A 268 -23.30 -20.59 4.19
CA SER A 268 -22.10 -20.43 5.01
C SER A 268 -21.81 -18.95 5.28
N ARG A 269 -21.11 -18.70 6.39
CA ARG A 269 -20.73 -17.36 6.81
C ARG A 269 -19.25 -17.29 7.14
N LEU A 270 -18.68 -16.12 6.88
CA LEU A 270 -17.32 -15.77 7.25
C LEU A 270 -17.38 -14.63 8.26
N ILE A 271 -16.70 -14.76 9.39
CA ILE A 271 -16.61 -13.74 10.43
C ILE A 271 -15.17 -13.26 10.46
N ALA A 272 -14.95 -11.94 10.39
CA ALA A 272 -13.62 -11.36 10.48
C ALA A 272 -13.67 -10.11 11.36
N GLY A 273 -12.84 -10.10 12.41
CA GLY A 273 -12.96 -9.10 13.48
C GLY A 273 -14.33 -9.17 14.15
N ASN A 274 -15.08 -8.07 14.12
CA ASN A 274 -16.44 -7.97 14.68
C ASN A 274 -17.53 -7.93 13.61
N ARG A 275 -17.23 -8.40 12.39
CA ARG A 275 -18.14 -8.33 11.24
C ARG A 275 -18.43 -9.71 10.69
N GLU A 276 -19.66 -9.90 10.23
CA GLU A 276 -20.17 -11.13 9.65
C GLU A 276 -20.49 -10.91 8.16
N PHE A 277 -20.04 -11.83 7.32
CA PHE A 277 -20.22 -11.82 5.87
C PHE A 277 -21.01 -13.07 5.47
N THR A 278 -22.24 -12.87 5.00
CA THR A 278 -23.19 -13.93 4.66
C THR A 278 -23.47 -14.03 3.16
N ARG A 279 -23.05 -13.03 2.38
CA ARG A 279 -23.16 -13.06 0.91
C ARG A 279 -22.02 -13.90 0.36
N CYS A 280 -22.33 -15.15 0.04
CA CYS A 280 -21.39 -16.13 -0.48
C CYS A 280 -21.75 -16.53 -1.92
N HIS A 281 -20.82 -16.30 -2.84
CA HIS A 281 -20.86 -16.86 -4.19
C HIS A 281 -20.14 -18.22 -4.18
N CYS A 282 -20.72 -19.20 -4.85
CA CYS A 282 -20.33 -20.60 -4.69
C CYS A 282 -20.08 -21.23 -6.06
N THR A 283 -18.84 -21.68 -6.30
CA THR A 283 -18.41 -22.36 -7.52
C THR A 283 -17.93 -23.76 -7.17
N MET A 284 -18.77 -24.76 -7.40
CA MET A 284 -18.50 -26.15 -7.01
C MET A 284 -17.90 -26.95 -8.18
N SER A 285 -16.83 -27.70 -7.92
CA SER A 285 -16.33 -28.75 -8.81
C SER A 285 -17.04 -30.09 -8.59
N ALA A 286 -17.58 -30.32 -7.40
CA ALA A 286 -18.45 -31.45 -7.08
C ALA A 286 -19.62 -30.98 -6.20
N GLU A 287 -20.86 -31.27 -6.62
CA GLU A 287 -22.09 -30.83 -5.93
C GLU A 287 -23.03 -32.00 -5.62
N GLN A 288 -22.55 -33.00 -4.87
CA GLN A 288 -23.37 -34.13 -4.43
C GLN A 288 -23.73 -33.95 -2.96
N ARG A 289 -24.94 -33.46 -2.64
CA ARG A 289 -25.29 -33.21 -1.23
C ARG A 289 -25.56 -34.49 -0.43
N GLY A 290 -25.84 -35.60 -1.09
CA GLY A 290 -26.32 -36.83 -0.44
C GLY A 290 -27.74 -36.66 0.13
N ALA A 291 -28.39 -37.75 0.49
CA ALA A 291 -29.65 -37.83 1.24
C ALA A 291 -30.03 -39.32 1.42
N TYR A 292 -30.92 -39.63 2.37
CA TYR A 292 -31.50 -40.97 2.53
C TYR A 292 -30.46 -42.11 2.61
N GLY A 293 -29.36 -41.90 3.36
CA GLY A 293 -28.27 -42.87 3.48
C GLY A 293 -27.27 -42.88 2.32
N ALA A 294 -27.48 -42.10 1.25
CA ALA A 294 -26.49 -41.91 0.20
C ALA A 294 -25.42 -40.89 0.65
N PRO A 295 -24.12 -41.19 0.44
CA PRO A 295 -23.04 -40.29 0.83
C PRO A 295 -23.09 -38.97 0.03
N GLY A 296 -22.73 -37.89 0.70
CA GLY A 296 -22.57 -36.56 0.12
C GLY A 296 -21.10 -36.19 -0.03
N HIS A 297 -20.78 -35.47 -1.11
CA HIS A 297 -19.50 -34.85 -1.36
C HIS A 297 -19.68 -33.48 -2.05
N LEU A 298 -19.21 -32.44 -1.37
CA LEU A 298 -19.10 -31.09 -1.92
C LEU A 298 -17.62 -30.69 -2.01
N GLU A 299 -17.22 -30.12 -3.12
CA GLU A 299 -15.88 -29.54 -3.31
C GLU A 299 -15.97 -28.30 -4.20
N GLY A 300 -15.25 -27.24 -3.83
CA GLY A 300 -15.06 -26.08 -4.69
C GLY A 300 -14.66 -24.83 -3.90
N ILE A 301 -15.04 -23.66 -4.43
CA ILE A 301 -14.63 -22.35 -3.92
C ILE A 301 -15.86 -21.56 -3.46
N LEU A 302 -15.75 -20.98 -2.27
CA LEU A 302 -16.67 -19.99 -1.72
C LEU A 302 -16.04 -18.61 -1.77
N GLU A 303 -16.69 -17.68 -2.43
CA GLU A 303 -16.29 -16.27 -2.52
C GLU A 303 -17.18 -15.43 -1.61
N PHE A 304 -16.56 -14.58 -0.80
CA PHE A 304 -17.21 -13.65 0.12
C PHE A 304 -16.83 -12.22 -0.23
N ASP A 305 -17.84 -11.37 -0.40
CA ASP A 305 -17.65 -9.91 -0.51
C ASP A 305 -17.37 -9.33 0.88
N LEU A 306 -16.16 -8.80 1.04
CA LEU A 306 -15.69 -8.13 2.24
C LEU A 306 -15.82 -6.60 2.11
N ASP A 307 -15.65 -5.91 3.23
CA ASP A 307 -15.54 -4.45 3.27
C ASP A 307 -14.07 -4.04 3.05
N SER A 308 -13.85 -2.98 2.27
CA SER A 308 -12.53 -2.40 1.97
C SER A 308 -11.75 -1.92 3.21
N SER A 309 -12.46 -1.65 4.31
CA SER A 309 -11.90 -1.28 5.62
C SER A 309 -11.44 -2.48 6.47
N LEU A 310 -11.79 -3.72 6.08
CA LEU A 310 -11.34 -4.90 6.79
C LEU A 310 -9.86 -5.13 6.53
N ARG A 311 -9.10 -5.45 7.58
CA ARG A 311 -7.69 -5.85 7.48
C ARG A 311 -7.53 -7.12 6.66
N THR A 312 -6.68 -7.09 5.63
CA THR A 312 -6.26 -8.24 4.82
C THR A 312 -5.79 -9.40 5.68
N CYS A 313 -4.94 -9.12 6.67
CA CYS A 313 -4.40 -10.11 7.59
C CYS A 313 -5.25 -10.20 8.86
N GLY A 314 -5.32 -11.39 9.46
CA GLY A 314 -6.00 -11.59 10.73
C GLY A 314 -6.62 -12.97 10.88
N GLU A 315 -7.37 -13.15 11.96
CA GLU A 315 -8.17 -14.36 12.16
C GLU A 315 -9.56 -14.21 11.52
N TYR A 316 -9.94 -15.23 10.76
CA TYR A 316 -11.27 -15.41 10.20
C TYR A 316 -11.89 -16.63 10.87
N VAL A 317 -13.19 -16.58 11.10
CA VAL A 317 -13.96 -17.74 11.56
C VAL A 317 -14.92 -18.11 10.44
N PHE A 318 -14.75 -19.31 9.90
CA PHE A 318 -15.64 -19.84 8.87
C PHE A 318 -16.63 -20.82 9.49
N GLU A 319 -17.91 -20.63 9.16
CA GLU A 319 -18.96 -21.57 9.55
C GLU A 319 -19.69 -22.07 8.31
N PHE A 320 -19.66 -23.38 8.14
CA PHE A 320 -20.21 -24.05 6.97
C PHE A 320 -21.70 -24.33 7.12
N GLY A 321 -22.50 -23.84 6.17
CA GLY A 321 -23.94 -24.01 6.16
C GLY A 321 -24.63 -23.23 7.29
N GLU A 322 -25.32 -23.92 8.20
CA GLU A 322 -26.04 -23.27 9.29
C GLU A 322 -25.15 -22.99 10.52
N PRO A 323 -25.29 -21.83 11.17
CA PRO A 323 -24.59 -21.47 12.40
C PRO A 323 -24.55 -22.58 13.44
N GLY A 324 -23.36 -22.90 13.93
CA GLY A 324 -23.16 -23.90 14.99
C GLY A 324 -23.47 -25.35 14.61
N SER A 325 -23.66 -25.68 13.32
CA SER A 325 -23.89 -27.06 12.89
C SER A 325 -22.60 -27.91 12.92
N TYR A 326 -21.45 -27.28 12.69
CA TYR A 326 -20.14 -27.91 12.66
C TYR A 326 -19.25 -27.34 13.77
N GLY A 327 -18.53 -28.22 14.46
CA GLY A 327 -17.62 -27.89 15.54
C GLY A 327 -16.28 -28.63 15.42
N PRO A 328 -15.17 -28.07 15.93
CA PRO A 328 -15.06 -26.68 16.41
C PRO A 328 -15.21 -25.66 15.26
N ALA A 329 -15.45 -24.39 15.59
CA ALA A 329 -15.47 -23.33 14.61
C ALA A 329 -14.11 -23.25 13.87
N LEU A 330 -14.14 -23.12 12.54
CA LEU A 330 -12.94 -23.14 11.72
C LEU A 330 -12.23 -21.78 11.81
N LYS A 331 -11.20 -21.71 12.64
CA LYS A 331 -10.33 -20.53 12.75
C LYS A 331 -9.28 -20.56 11.66
N LEU A 332 -9.32 -19.59 10.76
CA LEU A 332 -8.46 -19.45 9.60
C LEU A 332 -7.60 -18.20 9.80
N ALA A 333 -6.33 -18.38 10.18
CA ALA A 333 -5.39 -17.28 10.31
C ALA A 333 -4.80 -16.95 8.94
N VAL A 334 -4.96 -15.71 8.47
CA VAL A 334 -4.38 -15.22 7.22
C VAL A 334 -3.17 -14.36 7.53
N GLN A 335 -2.05 -14.71 6.92
CA GLN A 335 -0.83 -13.92 6.97
C GLN A 335 -0.42 -13.53 5.55
N ARG A 336 0.19 -12.36 5.41
CA ARG A 336 0.75 -11.90 4.15
C ARG A 336 2.23 -12.25 4.09
N ALA A 337 2.62 -12.91 3.02
CA ALA A 337 4.01 -13.15 2.67
C ALA A 337 4.40 -12.24 1.50
N PRO A 338 5.68 -11.85 1.37
CA PRO A 338 6.11 -11.02 0.25
C PRO A 338 6.05 -11.82 -1.05
N SER A 339 5.45 -11.23 -2.08
CA SER A 339 5.45 -11.81 -3.42
C SER A 339 6.88 -11.94 -3.96
N ALA A 340 7.08 -12.79 -4.97
CA ALA A 340 8.38 -12.88 -5.65
C ALA A 340 8.81 -11.51 -6.20
N TYR A 341 7.87 -10.74 -6.75
CA TYR A 341 8.11 -9.41 -7.28
C TYR A 341 8.48 -8.39 -6.20
N GLN A 342 7.83 -8.42 -5.03
CA GLN A 342 8.20 -7.57 -3.90
C GLN A 342 9.60 -7.87 -3.37
N ARG A 343 10.01 -9.16 -3.35
CA ARG A 343 11.38 -9.56 -3.02
C ARG A 343 12.40 -9.07 -4.05
N GLU A 344 12.07 -9.15 -5.35
CA GLU A 344 12.87 -8.59 -6.44
C GLU A 344 13.06 -7.08 -6.26
N VAL A 345 11.98 -6.34 -5.98
CA VAL A 345 12.05 -4.89 -5.69
C VAL A 345 12.97 -4.61 -4.51
N ALA A 346 12.84 -5.36 -3.41
CA ALA A 346 13.70 -5.18 -2.23
C ALA A 346 15.18 -5.42 -2.54
N HIS A 347 15.47 -6.46 -3.32
CA HIS A 347 16.81 -6.80 -3.74
C HIS A 347 17.43 -5.70 -4.64
N LEU A 348 16.69 -5.25 -5.66
CA LEU A 348 17.14 -4.19 -6.57
C LEU A 348 17.31 -2.84 -5.84
N LEU A 349 16.37 -2.45 -4.96
CA LEU A 349 16.51 -1.21 -4.19
C LEU A 349 17.67 -1.30 -3.19
N GLY A 350 17.86 -2.45 -2.53
CA GLY A 350 18.99 -2.68 -1.64
C GLY A 350 20.34 -2.52 -2.36
N GLY A 351 20.49 -3.12 -3.54
CA GLY A 351 21.68 -2.97 -4.36
C GLY A 351 21.90 -1.55 -4.87
N TYR A 352 20.84 -0.86 -5.30
CA TYR A 352 20.91 0.54 -5.74
C TYR A 352 21.44 1.45 -4.64
N VAL A 353 20.88 1.33 -3.42
CA VAL A 353 21.29 2.15 -2.26
C VAL A 353 22.72 1.81 -1.83
N ALA A 354 23.09 0.53 -1.86
CA ALA A 354 24.46 0.12 -1.57
C ALA A 354 25.46 0.77 -2.54
N LYS A 355 25.12 0.84 -3.84
CA LYS A 355 25.97 1.47 -4.84
C LYS A 355 26.08 2.98 -4.68
N GLU A 356 24.96 3.65 -4.40
CA GLU A 356 24.94 5.08 -4.08
C GLU A 356 25.80 5.39 -2.84
N TRP A 357 25.78 4.50 -1.83
CA TRP A 357 26.58 4.66 -0.61
C TRP A 357 28.08 4.62 -0.92
N GLU A 358 28.52 3.66 -1.73
CA GLU A 358 29.91 3.54 -2.18
C GLU A 358 30.39 4.79 -2.92
N LEU A 359 29.58 5.30 -3.85
CA LEU A 359 29.91 6.51 -4.62
C LEU A 359 29.95 7.75 -3.72
N GLY A 360 29.07 7.84 -2.73
CA GLY A 360 29.09 8.91 -1.72
C GLY A 360 30.33 8.88 -0.82
N ALA A 361 30.79 7.69 -0.44
CA ALA A 361 31.97 7.52 0.41
C ALA A 361 33.26 8.01 -0.27
N GLN A 362 33.37 7.89 -1.59
CA GLN A 362 34.51 8.38 -2.38
C GLN A 362 34.66 9.91 -2.33
N GLY A 363 33.59 10.65 -1.98
CA GLY A 363 33.53 12.12 -2.01
C GLY A 363 34.10 12.86 -0.80
N GLY A 364 34.69 12.18 0.20
CA GLY A 364 35.33 12.87 1.34
C GLY A 364 35.31 12.16 2.69
N VAL A 365 34.89 10.90 2.76
CA VAL A 365 35.03 10.09 3.99
C VAL A 365 36.42 9.44 3.98
N PRO A 366 37.23 9.54 5.05
CA PRO A 366 38.54 8.90 5.10
C PRO A 366 38.44 7.40 4.79
N ALA A 367 39.31 6.92 3.89
CA ALA A 367 39.26 5.62 3.22
C ALA A 367 39.24 4.37 4.13
N GLY A 368 39.34 4.52 5.45
CA GLY A 368 39.29 3.42 6.42
C GLY A 368 37.99 3.31 7.24
N ALA A 369 37.00 4.21 7.05
CA ALA A 369 35.80 4.26 7.89
C ALA A 369 34.49 3.82 7.19
N ALA A 370 34.47 3.74 5.86
CA ALA A 370 33.29 3.30 5.13
C ALA A 370 33.27 1.76 5.07
N LYS A 371 32.56 1.12 6.00
CA LYS A 371 32.17 -0.29 5.87
C LYS A 371 31.23 -0.45 4.67
N ASP A 372 31.27 -1.64 4.06
CA ASP A 372 30.37 -1.98 2.97
C ASP A 372 28.91 -1.93 3.42
N TYR A 373 28.06 -1.33 2.58
CA TYR A 373 26.62 -1.30 2.81
C TYR A 373 26.04 -2.69 2.56
N ASP A 374 25.37 -3.26 3.56
CA ASP A 374 24.72 -4.56 3.43
C ASP A 374 23.34 -4.42 2.76
N ALA A 375 23.30 -4.67 1.45
CA ALA A 375 22.07 -4.66 0.66
C ALA A 375 21.03 -5.68 1.15
N ALA A 376 21.46 -6.80 1.76
CA ALA A 376 20.57 -7.85 2.23
C ALA A 376 19.71 -7.39 3.41
N ARG A 377 20.16 -6.39 4.19
CA ARG A 377 19.37 -5.81 5.29
C ARG A 377 18.06 -5.19 4.80
N VAL A 378 18.03 -4.64 3.58
CA VAL A 378 16.78 -4.09 3.01
C VAL A 378 15.76 -5.20 2.76
N GLY A 379 16.21 -6.34 2.22
CA GLY A 379 15.36 -7.51 2.01
C GLY A 379 14.91 -8.17 3.32
N ALA A 380 15.83 -8.30 4.29
CA ALA A 380 15.54 -8.87 5.61
C ALA A 380 14.58 -8.01 6.44
N ALA A 381 14.58 -6.69 6.21
CA ALA A 381 13.70 -5.73 6.88
C ALA A 381 12.49 -5.31 6.01
N LEU A 382 12.09 -6.14 5.05
CA LEU A 382 10.87 -5.92 4.27
C LEU A 382 9.63 -6.10 5.16
N ARG A 383 8.70 -5.16 5.06
CA ARG A 383 7.44 -5.13 5.82
C ARG A 383 6.25 -4.93 4.91
N LEU A 384 5.17 -5.65 5.26
CA LEU A 384 3.92 -5.68 4.50
C LEU A 384 2.79 -5.19 5.40
N PRO A 385 2.77 -3.90 5.77
CA PRO A 385 1.68 -3.37 6.58
C PRO A 385 0.35 -3.53 5.84
N ASP A 386 -0.70 -3.78 6.61
CA ASP A 386 -2.04 -3.92 6.08
C ASP A 386 -2.64 -2.53 5.88
N VAL A 387 -2.81 -2.15 4.63
CA VAL A 387 -3.39 -0.87 4.23
C VAL A 387 -4.82 -1.10 3.72
N PRO A 388 -5.74 -0.13 3.85
CA PRO A 388 -7.07 -0.23 3.28
C PRO A 388 -7.00 -0.60 1.79
N GLN A 389 -7.90 -1.49 1.38
CA GLN A 389 -7.92 -2.01 0.02
C GLN A 389 -8.74 -1.10 -0.90
N GLN A 390 -8.33 -1.00 -2.17
CA GLN A 390 -9.11 -0.26 -3.15
C GLN A 390 -10.38 -1.02 -3.55
N GLU A 391 -11.46 -0.26 -3.78
CA GLU A 391 -12.74 -0.79 -4.25
C GLU A 391 -12.82 -0.79 -5.78
N THR A 392 -11.96 -0.03 -6.46
CA THR A 392 -11.93 0.07 -7.93
C THR A 392 -10.53 -0.24 -8.44
N ALA A 393 -10.44 -0.87 -9.62
CA ALA A 393 -9.15 -1.21 -10.24
C ALA A 393 -8.30 0.04 -10.55
N ASN A 394 -8.95 1.19 -10.73
CA ASN A 394 -8.33 2.39 -11.32
C ASN A 394 -7.81 3.39 -10.27
N ASP A 395 -7.93 3.07 -8.98
CA ASP A 395 -7.54 3.97 -7.89
C ASP A 395 -6.14 3.71 -7.33
N CYS A 396 -5.43 2.67 -7.78
CA CYS A 396 -4.12 2.29 -7.23
C CYS A 396 -3.10 3.44 -7.27
N GLY A 397 -3.07 4.18 -8.38
CA GLY A 397 -2.24 5.38 -8.54
C GLY A 397 -2.58 6.50 -7.53
N PHE A 398 -3.85 6.66 -7.16
CA PHE A 398 -4.26 7.65 -6.17
C PHE A 398 -3.96 7.22 -4.73
N PHE A 399 -4.05 5.91 -4.43
CA PHE A 399 -3.63 5.38 -3.13
C PHE A 399 -2.14 5.63 -2.88
N ILE A 400 -1.28 5.33 -3.86
CA ILE A 400 0.16 5.57 -3.69
C ILE A 400 0.47 7.06 -3.60
N LEU A 401 -0.22 7.91 -4.36
CA LEU A 401 -0.07 9.36 -4.28
C LEU A 401 -0.39 9.83 -2.85
N GLU A 402 -1.53 9.45 -2.30
CA GLU A 402 -1.94 9.84 -0.95
C GLU A 402 -0.94 9.33 0.11
N MET A 403 -0.44 8.11 -0.02
CA MET A 403 0.59 7.58 0.88
C MET A 403 1.90 8.38 0.83
N ILE A 404 2.30 8.88 -0.35
CA ILE A 404 3.46 9.77 -0.49
C ILE A 404 3.16 11.13 0.18
N LEU A 405 1.97 11.71 -0.05
CA LEU A 405 1.58 12.98 0.58
C LEU A 405 1.54 12.86 2.11
N LEU A 406 1.13 11.71 2.65
CA LEU A 406 1.20 11.41 4.09
C LEU A 406 2.66 11.30 4.57
N ALA A 407 3.53 10.62 3.82
CA ALA A 407 4.95 10.51 4.14
C ALA A 407 5.66 11.87 4.16
N LEU A 408 5.32 12.78 3.23
CA LEU A 408 5.88 14.14 3.18
C LEU A 408 5.60 14.98 4.44
N GLN A 409 4.65 14.58 5.29
CA GLN A 409 4.35 15.25 6.56
C GLN A 409 5.28 14.83 7.70
N LEU A 410 6.11 13.80 7.49
CA LEU A 410 6.94 13.21 8.53
C LEU A 410 8.33 13.83 8.58
N THR A 411 8.95 13.80 9.75
CA THR A 411 10.36 14.19 9.91
C THR A 411 11.28 12.99 9.74
N PRO A 412 12.59 13.18 9.52
CA PRO A 412 13.55 12.08 9.49
C PRO A 412 13.52 11.20 10.74
N GLU A 413 13.31 11.79 11.93
CA GLU A 413 13.21 11.06 13.20
C GLU A 413 11.97 10.15 13.24
N ALA A 414 10.84 10.64 12.71
CA ALA A 414 9.63 9.85 12.59
C ALA A 414 9.84 8.63 11.66
N PHE A 415 10.57 8.82 10.55
CA PHE A 415 10.93 7.70 9.67
C PHE A 415 11.87 6.69 10.33
N ARG A 416 12.86 7.12 11.12
CA ARG A 416 13.70 6.21 11.92
C ARG A 416 12.86 5.41 12.92
N ALA A 417 11.89 6.04 13.56
CA ALA A 417 10.96 5.33 14.44
C ALA A 417 10.11 4.30 13.68
N LEU A 418 9.58 4.67 12.51
CA LEU A 418 8.86 3.72 11.64
C LEU A 418 9.78 2.57 11.17
N ALA A 419 11.06 2.84 10.90
CA ALA A 419 12.04 1.82 10.52
C ALA A 419 12.30 0.81 11.66
N ARG A 420 12.05 1.16 12.92
CA ARG A 420 12.13 0.22 14.07
C ARG A 420 10.80 -0.46 14.40
N ALA A 421 9.68 0.13 14.00
CA ALA A 421 8.35 -0.35 14.35
C ALA A 421 8.00 -1.68 13.68
N SER A 422 7.35 -2.60 14.40
CA SER A 422 6.88 -3.86 13.80
C SER A 422 5.80 -3.62 12.74
N THR A 423 5.64 -4.57 11.82
CA THR A 423 4.59 -4.53 10.78
C THR A 423 3.19 -4.33 11.38
N ASN A 424 2.91 -4.94 12.54
CA ASN A 424 1.64 -4.80 13.25
C ASN A 424 1.42 -3.37 13.76
N MET A 425 2.45 -2.72 14.30
CA MET A 425 2.35 -1.32 14.73
C MET A 425 2.10 -0.39 13.55
N VAL A 426 2.86 -0.56 12.47
CA VAL A 426 2.70 0.24 11.23
C VAL A 426 1.32 0.06 10.61
N THR A 427 0.74 -1.16 10.69
CA THR A 427 -0.63 -1.46 10.26
C THR A 427 -1.71 -0.66 11.01
N THR A 428 -1.44 -0.23 12.25
CA THR A 428 -2.41 0.56 13.04
C THR A 428 -2.49 2.03 12.65
N LEU A 429 -1.58 2.52 11.80
CA LEU A 429 -1.58 3.91 11.35
C LEU A 429 -2.85 4.22 10.55
N PRO A 430 -3.32 5.49 10.55
CA PRO A 430 -4.53 5.90 9.86
C PRO A 430 -4.27 6.05 8.35
N TRP A 431 -3.99 4.92 7.69
CA TRP A 431 -3.81 4.83 6.25
C TRP A 431 -5.07 5.28 5.50
N PRO A 432 -4.93 5.79 4.26
CA PRO A 432 -6.05 6.39 3.55
C PRO A 432 -7.08 5.34 3.15
N SER A 433 -8.34 5.61 3.46
CA SER A 433 -9.49 4.82 3.02
C SER A 433 -9.94 5.20 1.61
N GLN A 434 -10.69 4.32 0.93
CA GLN A 434 -11.28 4.60 -0.37
C GLN A 434 -12.13 5.89 -0.39
N LYS A 435 -12.85 6.19 0.69
CA LYS A 435 -13.62 7.43 0.84
C LYS A 435 -12.71 8.67 0.82
N GLN A 436 -11.58 8.61 1.50
CA GLN A 436 -10.60 9.70 1.49
C GLN A 436 -9.96 9.85 0.11
N ILE A 437 -9.67 8.75 -0.59
CA ILE A 437 -9.18 8.78 -1.97
C ILE A 437 -10.16 9.48 -2.91
N LYS A 438 -11.46 9.12 -2.86
CA LYS A 438 -12.52 9.79 -3.65
C LYS A 438 -12.57 11.31 -3.36
N CYS A 439 -12.48 11.70 -2.09
CA CYS A 439 -12.44 13.11 -1.69
C CYS A 439 -11.18 13.83 -2.23
N ARG A 440 -10.01 13.20 -2.10
CA ARG A 440 -8.74 13.74 -2.61
C ARG A 440 -8.78 13.93 -4.11
N LYS A 441 -9.31 12.98 -4.88
CA LYS A 441 -9.47 13.10 -6.35
C LYS A 441 -10.21 14.37 -6.74
N ALA A 442 -11.33 14.67 -6.07
CA ALA A 442 -12.09 15.89 -6.31
C ALA A 442 -11.27 17.15 -5.98
N LYS A 443 -10.64 17.19 -4.80
CA LYS A 443 -9.78 18.31 -4.39
C LYS A 443 -8.62 18.57 -5.36
N LEU A 444 -7.95 17.51 -5.82
CA LEU A 444 -6.84 17.61 -6.76
C LEU A 444 -7.30 18.14 -8.12
N ARG A 445 -8.47 17.70 -8.59
CA ARG A 445 -9.08 18.20 -9.83
C ARG A 445 -9.35 19.70 -9.75
N ASP A 446 -9.96 20.14 -8.65
CA ASP A 446 -10.26 21.56 -8.43
C ASP A 446 -8.99 22.41 -8.32
N ALA A 447 -7.97 21.91 -7.62
CA ALA A 447 -6.68 22.59 -7.50
C ALA A 447 -5.94 22.71 -8.84
N VAL A 448 -5.93 21.66 -9.67
CA VAL A 448 -5.30 21.71 -11.00
C VAL A 448 -6.03 22.66 -11.94
N ASN A 449 -7.36 22.68 -11.91
CA ASN A 449 -8.13 23.64 -12.70
C ASN A 449 -7.80 25.09 -12.28
N ALA A 450 -7.78 25.36 -10.97
CA ALA A 450 -7.41 26.69 -10.46
C ALA A 450 -5.98 27.09 -10.84
N LEU A 451 -5.04 26.15 -10.86
CA LEU A 451 -3.68 26.37 -11.35
C LEU A 451 -3.65 26.74 -12.84
N PHE A 452 -4.40 26.04 -13.70
CA PHE A 452 -4.50 26.37 -15.11
C PHE A 452 -5.14 27.74 -15.35
N ASP A 453 -6.20 28.08 -14.61
CA ASP A 453 -6.86 29.37 -14.75
C ASP A 453 -5.94 30.53 -14.33
N ALA A 454 -5.16 30.35 -13.25
CA ALA A 454 -4.14 31.31 -12.83
C ALA A 454 -2.97 31.42 -13.82
N ALA A 455 -2.58 30.30 -14.44
CA ALA A 455 -1.58 30.26 -15.50
C ALA A 455 -2.01 31.07 -16.72
N ASP A 456 -3.27 30.89 -17.15
CA ASP A 456 -3.87 31.66 -18.24
C ASP A 456 -3.94 33.16 -17.91
N GLN A 457 -4.26 33.50 -16.65
CA GLN A 457 -4.33 34.90 -16.18
C GLN A 457 -2.96 35.59 -16.15
N MET A 458 -1.91 34.91 -15.69
CA MET A 458 -0.56 35.48 -15.58
C MET A 458 0.30 35.26 -16.83
N LEU A 459 -0.20 34.51 -17.82
CA LEU A 459 0.56 34.08 -19.00
C LEU A 459 1.89 33.40 -18.62
N THR A 460 1.88 32.62 -17.54
CA THR A 460 3.04 31.85 -17.08
C THR A 460 2.64 30.42 -16.77
N ASP A 461 3.47 29.48 -17.16
CA ASP A 461 3.30 28.05 -16.86
C ASP A 461 4.06 27.64 -15.58
N ASP A 462 4.82 28.55 -14.97
CA ASP A 462 5.62 28.30 -13.77
C ASP A 462 4.74 28.32 -12.50
N VAL A 463 4.47 27.13 -11.97
CA VAL A 463 3.61 26.95 -10.79
C VAL A 463 4.20 27.61 -9.56
N GLU A 464 5.52 27.66 -9.40
CA GLU A 464 6.10 28.37 -8.25
C GLU A 464 5.82 29.86 -8.30
N VAL A 465 5.93 30.46 -9.49
CA VAL A 465 5.60 31.87 -9.70
C VAL A 465 4.12 32.12 -9.42
N LEU A 466 3.22 31.23 -9.88
CA LEU A 466 1.79 31.31 -9.62
C LEU A 466 1.48 31.25 -8.12
N LEU A 467 2.05 30.27 -7.40
CA LEU A 467 1.81 30.09 -5.97
C LEU A 467 2.40 31.22 -5.11
N LYS A 468 3.52 31.84 -5.55
CA LYS A 468 4.08 33.03 -4.90
C LYS A 468 3.22 34.27 -5.15
N SER A 469 2.64 34.39 -6.34
CA SER A 469 1.85 35.57 -6.75
C SER A 469 0.41 35.53 -6.22
N PHE A 470 -0.16 34.34 -6.01
CA PHE A 470 -1.54 34.15 -5.56
C PHE A 470 -1.61 33.38 -4.23
N PRO A 471 -1.57 34.05 -3.06
CA PRO A 471 -1.63 33.40 -1.76
C PRO A 471 -2.88 32.52 -1.54
N ASN A 472 -4.03 32.96 -2.08
CA ASN A 472 -5.28 32.19 -2.00
C ASN A 472 -5.21 30.89 -2.80
N LEU A 473 -4.61 30.93 -4.00
CA LEU A 473 -4.37 29.74 -4.82
C LEU A 473 -3.39 28.79 -4.11
N ARG A 474 -2.32 29.33 -3.52
CA ARG A 474 -1.38 28.54 -2.72
C ARG A 474 -2.07 27.81 -1.58
N LYS A 475 -2.93 28.51 -0.83
CA LYS A 475 -3.72 27.90 0.23
C LYS A 475 -4.66 26.82 -0.30
N GLN A 476 -5.37 27.09 -1.40
CA GLN A 476 -6.26 26.10 -2.03
C GLN A 476 -5.52 24.83 -2.46
N VAL A 477 -4.35 24.98 -3.09
CA VAL A 477 -3.49 23.86 -3.48
C VAL A 477 -2.97 23.10 -2.26
N GLN A 478 -2.58 23.80 -1.19
CA GLN A 478 -2.14 23.18 0.06
C GLN A 478 -3.29 22.39 0.72
N ASP A 479 -4.49 22.95 0.83
CA ASP A 479 -5.68 22.30 1.38
C ASP A 479 -6.13 21.08 0.54
N ALA A 480 -5.81 21.10 -0.75
CA ALA A 480 -6.01 19.96 -1.65
C ALA A 480 -5.01 18.83 -1.44
N MET A 481 -3.82 19.13 -0.91
CA MET A 481 -2.70 18.19 -0.73
C MET A 481 -2.53 17.70 0.71
N TRP A 482 -3.03 18.46 1.69
CA TRP A 482 -2.78 18.22 3.11
C TRP A 482 -4.05 18.39 3.94
N ASP A 483 -4.51 17.30 4.56
CA ASP A 483 -5.69 17.31 5.45
C ASP A 483 -5.34 17.57 6.93
N GLY A 484 -4.12 18.06 7.22
CA GLY A 484 -3.65 18.36 8.57
C GLY A 484 -2.76 17.27 9.20
N PRO A 485 -2.33 17.44 10.46
CA PRO A 485 -1.24 16.68 11.07
C PRO A 485 -1.64 15.30 11.62
N ARG A 486 -2.87 14.83 11.36
CA ARG A 486 -3.40 13.60 11.98
C ARG A 486 -2.49 12.39 11.79
N PHE A 487 -1.94 12.22 10.58
CA PHE A 487 -1.03 11.11 10.29
C PHE A 487 0.32 11.27 10.99
N SER A 488 0.92 12.47 10.95
CA SER A 488 2.19 12.73 11.63
C SER A 488 2.07 12.69 13.16
N GLU A 489 0.91 13.01 13.73
CA GLU A 489 0.57 12.78 15.14
C GLU A 489 0.50 11.30 15.47
N ALA A 490 -0.19 10.50 14.67
CA ALA A 490 -0.26 9.06 14.87
C ALA A 490 1.13 8.40 14.81
N VAL A 491 1.99 8.82 13.88
CA VAL A 491 3.38 8.35 13.80
C VAL A 491 4.20 8.81 15.00
N ARG A 492 4.01 10.04 15.50
CA ARG A 492 4.66 10.51 16.74
C ARG A 492 4.24 9.70 17.96
N THR A 493 2.95 9.39 18.09
CA THR A 493 2.44 8.51 19.15
C THR A 493 3.04 7.12 19.03
N LEU A 494 3.07 6.54 17.81
CA LEU A 494 3.70 5.26 17.55
C LEU A 494 5.19 5.28 17.93
N ALA A 495 5.92 6.33 17.52
CA ALA A 495 7.33 6.50 17.83
C ALA A 495 7.59 6.55 19.35
N ALA A 496 6.73 7.22 20.11
CA ALA A 496 6.81 7.24 21.56
C ALA A 496 6.69 5.81 22.13
N VAL A 497 5.74 5.01 21.64
CA VAL A 497 5.51 3.63 22.07
C VAL A 497 6.62 2.67 21.60
N SER A 498 7.24 2.92 20.44
CA SER A 498 8.29 2.08 19.86
C SER A 498 9.69 2.32 20.43
N LEU A 499 9.92 3.42 21.16
CA LEU A 499 11.22 3.63 21.79
C LEU A 499 11.52 2.48 22.75
N PRO A 500 12.75 1.91 22.74
CA PRO A 500 13.15 0.90 23.69
C PRO A 500 12.72 1.38 25.07
N HIS A 501 11.90 0.55 25.71
CA HIS A 501 11.40 0.81 27.03
C HIS A 501 12.61 0.95 27.94
N GLN A 502 13.02 2.18 28.23
CA GLN A 502 14.14 2.42 29.13
C GLN A 502 13.78 1.72 30.42
N GLU A 503 14.54 0.68 30.76
CA GLU A 503 14.37 0.01 32.04
C GLU A 503 14.78 1.01 33.11
N PHE A 504 13.96 1.12 34.14
CA PHE A 504 14.20 2.01 35.26
C PHE A 504 14.04 1.23 36.55
N THR A 505 14.89 1.55 37.51
CA THR A 505 14.78 1.07 38.88
C THR A 505 13.88 1.99 39.70
N LEU A 506 13.47 1.55 40.88
CA LEU A 506 12.74 2.40 41.83
C LEU A 506 13.56 3.64 42.24
N GLU A 507 14.88 3.52 42.30
CA GLU A 507 15.78 4.62 42.60
C GLU A 507 15.78 5.67 41.47
N ASP A 508 15.78 5.23 40.22
CA ASP A 508 15.70 6.12 39.06
C ASP A 508 14.40 6.94 39.07
N LEU A 509 13.27 6.28 39.35
CA LEU A 509 11.97 6.97 39.48
C LEU A 509 11.99 8.05 40.56
N GLY A 510 12.64 7.78 41.70
CA GLY A 510 12.81 8.75 42.79
C GLY A 510 13.58 10.00 42.37
N LYS A 511 14.57 9.85 41.48
CA LYS A 511 15.44 10.92 40.96
C LYS A 511 14.86 11.66 39.76
N MET A 512 13.96 11.05 39.00
CA MET A 512 13.39 11.66 37.79
C MET A 512 12.55 12.91 38.11
N PRO A 513 12.64 14.00 37.34
CA PRO A 513 11.75 15.15 37.51
C PRO A 513 10.31 14.78 37.13
N THR A 514 9.31 15.48 37.69
CA THR A 514 7.87 15.18 37.46
C THR A 514 7.49 15.19 35.98
N LYS A 515 8.15 16.03 35.17
CA LYS A 515 7.99 16.03 33.71
C LYS A 515 8.42 14.70 33.08
N ALA A 516 9.61 14.19 33.42
CA ALA A 516 10.11 12.92 32.90
C ALA A 516 9.22 11.74 33.33
N LEU A 517 8.71 11.75 34.57
CA LEU A 517 7.75 10.74 35.04
C LEU A 517 6.43 10.78 34.24
N ARG A 518 5.95 11.97 33.87
CA ARG A 518 4.75 12.14 33.03
C ARG A 518 5.00 11.64 31.61
N ASP A 519 6.15 11.97 31.03
CA ASP A 519 6.56 11.51 29.71
C ASP A 519 6.66 9.97 29.71
N LEU A 520 7.22 9.38 30.75
CA LEU A 520 7.32 7.93 30.94
C LEU A 520 5.95 7.26 31.13
N CYS A 521 5.03 7.85 31.90
CA CYS A 521 3.65 7.34 32.02
C CYS A 521 2.92 7.39 30.68
N THR A 522 3.14 8.46 29.90
CA THR A 522 2.55 8.61 28.56
C THR A 522 3.11 7.56 27.61
N GLN A 523 4.44 7.35 27.64
CA GLN A 523 5.13 6.32 26.87
C GLN A 523 4.61 4.91 27.19
N ARG A 524 4.36 4.63 28.46
CA ARG A 524 3.85 3.34 28.94
C ARG A 524 2.33 3.20 28.81
N GLY A 525 1.61 4.24 28.40
CA GLY A 525 0.15 4.22 28.27
C GLY A 525 -0.59 4.13 29.62
N VAL A 526 0.03 4.57 30.71
CA VAL A 526 -0.48 4.44 32.08
C VAL A 526 -0.67 5.82 32.76
N LEU A 527 -0.91 6.87 31.97
CA LEU A 527 -1.10 8.21 32.52
C LEU A 527 -2.43 8.28 33.31
N PRO A 528 -2.41 8.61 34.62
CA PRO A 528 -3.61 8.68 35.44
C PRO A 528 -4.56 9.81 34.98
N HIS A 529 -5.87 9.57 35.06
CA HIS A 529 -6.88 10.57 34.77
C HIS A 529 -6.98 11.61 35.91
N GLY A 530 -7.04 12.91 35.57
CA GLY A 530 -7.20 14.00 36.54
C GLY A 530 -5.94 14.82 36.79
N THR A 531 -5.84 15.46 37.95
CA THR A 531 -4.67 16.26 38.35
C THR A 531 -3.45 15.35 38.56
N VAL A 532 -2.42 15.58 37.75
CA VAL A 532 -1.23 14.72 37.68
C VAL A 532 -0.19 15.16 38.70
N GLU A 533 -0.33 14.69 39.94
CA GLU A 533 0.67 14.85 41.00
C GLU A 533 1.81 13.82 40.87
N ARG A 534 2.99 14.15 41.40
CA ARG A 534 4.18 13.30 41.35
C ARG A 534 3.94 11.93 42.00
N THR A 535 3.23 11.91 43.13
CA THR A 535 2.82 10.70 43.86
C THR A 535 1.98 9.77 42.99
N ASN A 536 0.99 10.31 42.25
CA ASN A 536 0.15 9.53 41.33
C ASN A 536 0.98 8.93 40.19
N LEU A 537 1.90 9.70 39.60
CA LEU A 537 2.80 9.19 38.55
C LEU A 537 3.70 8.05 39.07
N LEU A 538 4.29 8.22 40.26
CA LEU A 538 5.14 7.20 40.88
C LEU A 538 4.34 5.94 41.20
N GLN A 539 3.14 6.07 41.75
CA GLN A 539 2.29 4.93 42.11
C GLN A 539 1.99 4.03 40.91
N VAL A 540 1.81 4.61 39.72
CA VAL A 540 1.54 3.86 38.50
C VAL A 540 2.82 3.31 37.85
N LEU A 541 3.97 3.97 38.01
CA LEU A 541 5.25 3.52 37.46
C LEU A 541 5.98 2.48 38.33
N VAL A 542 5.79 2.49 39.65
CA VAL A 542 6.44 1.57 40.60
C VAL A 542 6.23 0.08 40.22
N PRO A 543 5.03 -0.38 39.85
CA PRO A 543 4.82 -1.76 39.39
C PRO A 543 5.56 -2.14 38.11
N LEU A 544 5.96 -1.14 37.29
CA LEU A 544 6.67 -1.33 36.03
C LEU A 544 8.19 -1.23 36.18
N ALA A 545 8.69 -0.79 37.34
CA ALA A 545 10.12 -0.68 37.61
C ALA A 545 10.74 -2.07 37.72
N ARG A 546 11.90 -2.28 37.07
CA ARG A 546 12.64 -3.53 37.20
C ARG A 546 13.08 -3.66 38.66
N ARG A 547 12.64 -4.73 39.33
CA ARG A 547 13.23 -5.09 40.63
C ARG A 547 14.71 -5.38 40.35
N PRO A 548 15.65 -4.76 41.09
CA PRO A 548 17.03 -5.18 41.00
C PRO A 548 17.02 -6.68 41.29
N GLU A 549 17.40 -7.49 40.31
CA GLU A 549 17.56 -8.93 40.52
C GLU A 549 18.58 -9.04 41.65
N SER A 550 18.08 -9.36 42.85
CA SER A 550 18.90 -9.58 44.03
C SER A 550 19.93 -10.59 43.60
N ALA A 551 21.19 -10.15 43.49
CA ALA A 551 22.30 -10.93 42.98
C ALA A 551 22.19 -12.34 43.55
N VAL A 552 21.77 -13.30 42.72
CA VAL A 552 21.78 -14.70 43.10
C VAL A 552 23.24 -14.97 43.43
N PRO A 553 23.59 -15.39 44.67
CA PRO A 553 24.97 -15.60 45.04
C PRO A 553 25.54 -16.62 44.07
N THR A 554 26.41 -16.16 43.19
CA THR A 554 27.17 -17.01 42.28
C THR A 554 27.87 -18.06 43.15
N ALA A 555 27.45 -19.32 43.01
CA ALA A 555 28.00 -20.42 43.78
C ALA A 555 29.55 -20.39 43.71
N PRO A 556 30.26 -20.60 44.84
CA PRO A 556 31.70 -20.48 44.88
C PRO A 556 32.34 -21.49 43.90
N LYS A 557 33.13 -20.93 42.98
CA LYS A 557 33.97 -21.66 42.03
C LYS A 557 34.96 -22.53 42.83
N PRO A 558 34.95 -23.87 42.71
CA PRO A 558 35.87 -24.71 43.46
C PRO A 558 37.28 -24.59 42.85
N THR A 559 38.20 -24.05 43.64
CA THR A 559 39.65 -24.08 43.43
C THR A 559 40.26 -25.15 44.32
N GLY A 560 40.91 -26.15 43.72
CA GLY A 560 41.73 -27.15 44.43
C GLY A 560 42.49 -28.07 43.46
N PRO A 561 43.82 -28.26 43.63
CA PRO A 561 44.71 -28.97 42.70
C PRO A 561 44.86 -30.49 42.96
N GLU A 562 45.48 -31.19 41.98
CA GLU A 562 46.17 -32.52 41.92
C GLU A 562 46.68 -33.18 43.24
N PRO A 563 47.14 -34.48 43.28
CA PRO A 563 47.25 -35.53 42.23
C PRO A 563 46.88 -36.99 42.65
N ALA A 564 46.93 -37.90 41.67
CA ALA A 564 47.22 -39.36 41.64
C ALA A 564 46.86 -40.29 42.84
N VAL A 565 46.28 -41.46 42.51
CA VAL A 565 46.71 -42.84 42.89
C VAL A 565 45.66 -43.86 42.41
N ALA A 566 46.10 -44.88 41.65
CA ALA A 566 45.35 -46.10 41.33
C ALA A 566 45.30 -47.05 42.54
N PRO A 567 44.35 -48.01 42.67
CA PRO A 567 44.55 -49.31 42.02
C PRO A 567 43.26 -50.09 41.61
N ALA A 568 43.52 -51.15 40.82
CA ALA A 568 42.84 -52.45 40.58
C ALA A 568 41.53 -52.77 41.36
N SER A 569 40.58 -53.61 40.90
CA SER A 569 40.63 -54.79 40.03
C SER A 569 39.21 -55.27 39.62
N ASP A 570 39.17 -56.11 38.58
CA ASP A 570 38.27 -57.25 38.32
C ASP A 570 36.74 -57.10 38.15
N GLY A 571 36.24 -57.62 37.02
CA GLY A 571 34.83 -58.04 36.89
C GLY A 571 34.34 -58.27 35.47
N LYS A 572 34.38 -59.53 35.02
CA LYS A 572 33.96 -60.03 33.69
C LYS A 572 32.48 -59.83 33.32
N ALA A 573 32.27 -59.57 32.03
CA ALA A 573 31.28 -60.15 31.11
C ALA A 573 29.78 -60.02 31.41
N ALA A 574 29.11 -59.15 30.63
CA ALA A 574 27.86 -59.49 29.96
C ALA A 574 27.70 -58.61 28.70
N GLN A 575 27.73 -59.25 27.54
CA GLN A 575 27.33 -58.68 26.25
C GLN A 575 25.83 -58.43 26.26
N LEU A 576 25.41 -57.20 25.94
CA LEU A 576 24.09 -56.90 25.39
C LEU A 576 24.25 -55.70 24.46
N GLU A 577 23.90 -55.90 23.20
CA GLU A 577 23.91 -54.90 22.13
C GLU A 577 22.97 -53.72 22.43
N PRO A 578 23.33 -52.49 22.04
CA PRO A 578 22.37 -51.41 21.88
C PRO A 578 21.97 -51.24 20.41
N LEU A 579 20.65 -51.30 20.23
CA LEU A 579 19.91 -50.90 19.04
C LEU A 579 20.33 -49.51 18.51
N SER A 580 20.59 -49.49 17.20
CA SER A 580 20.15 -48.49 16.22
C SER A 580 20.38 -47.01 16.53
N GLN A 581 21.52 -46.52 16.07
CA GLN A 581 21.69 -45.14 15.64
C GLN A 581 20.83 -44.91 14.38
N GLN A 582 19.86 -44.00 14.46
CA GLN A 582 19.19 -43.43 13.30
C GLN A 582 20.20 -42.59 12.51
N GLN A 583 20.52 -43.05 11.29
CA GLN A 583 21.16 -42.23 10.26
C GLN A 583 20.26 -41.06 9.85
N PRO A 584 20.83 -39.88 9.56
CA PRO A 584 20.11 -38.83 8.83
C PRO A 584 19.79 -39.30 7.39
N PRO A 585 18.68 -38.84 6.80
CA PRO A 585 18.26 -39.26 5.47
C PRO A 585 19.27 -38.80 4.40
N PRO A 586 19.46 -39.57 3.32
CA PRO A 586 20.41 -39.23 2.28
C PRO A 586 19.97 -37.97 1.52
N GLU A 587 20.93 -37.07 1.31
CA GLU A 587 20.89 -36.02 0.31
C GLU A 587 20.48 -36.61 -1.05
N GLN A 588 19.30 -36.23 -1.51
CA GLN A 588 18.89 -36.46 -2.88
C GLN A 588 19.76 -35.60 -3.78
N GLN A 589 20.61 -36.27 -4.55
CA GLN A 589 21.37 -35.70 -5.65
C GLN A 589 20.39 -34.98 -6.61
N PRO A 590 20.72 -33.75 -7.07
CA PRO A 590 19.94 -33.10 -8.09
C PRO A 590 20.04 -33.91 -9.38
N ASN A 591 18.87 -34.33 -9.85
CA ASN A 591 18.63 -35.03 -11.09
C ASN A 591 19.42 -34.37 -12.23
N GLN A 592 20.41 -35.07 -12.78
CA GLN A 592 21.13 -34.66 -13.97
C GLN A 592 20.13 -34.58 -15.13
N GLN A 593 19.69 -33.36 -15.43
CA GLN A 593 18.98 -33.05 -16.67
C GLN A 593 19.93 -33.32 -17.83
N GLN A 594 19.53 -34.25 -18.68
CA GLN A 594 20.11 -34.48 -20.00
C GLN A 594 20.21 -33.16 -20.77
N PRO A 595 21.28 -32.92 -21.55
CA PRO A 595 21.39 -31.74 -22.38
C PRO A 595 20.27 -31.76 -23.43
N ALA A 596 19.36 -30.80 -23.33
CA ALA A 596 18.39 -30.54 -24.37
C ALA A 596 19.14 -30.19 -25.65
N GLU A 597 18.81 -30.92 -26.73
CA GLU A 597 19.23 -30.59 -28.08
C GLU A 597 18.93 -29.11 -28.38
N GLU A 598 19.95 -28.44 -28.89
CA GLU A 598 19.95 -27.04 -29.29
C GLU A 598 19.00 -26.87 -30.48
N GLU A 599 17.75 -26.49 -30.18
CA GLU A 599 16.73 -26.16 -31.17
C GLU A 599 17.17 -24.89 -31.94
N PRO A 600 17.24 -24.91 -33.29
CA PRO A 600 17.73 -23.78 -34.06
C PRO A 600 16.86 -22.54 -33.87
N PRO A 601 17.44 -21.33 -33.90
CA PRO A 601 16.75 -20.09 -33.57
C PRO A 601 15.51 -19.91 -34.46
N PRO A 602 14.31 -19.63 -33.88
CA PRO A 602 13.12 -19.43 -34.69
C PRO A 602 13.34 -18.22 -35.58
N ALA A 603 13.30 -18.47 -36.89
CA ALA A 603 13.33 -17.47 -37.93
C ALA A 603 12.40 -16.32 -37.54
N LYS A 604 12.91 -15.08 -37.67
CA LYS A 604 12.18 -13.82 -37.50
C LYS A 604 10.79 -13.95 -38.12
N ARG A 605 9.78 -14.27 -37.30
CA ARG A 605 8.39 -14.20 -37.69
C ARG A 605 8.08 -12.72 -37.89
N GLN A 606 8.05 -12.36 -39.16
CA GLN A 606 7.51 -11.11 -39.66
C GLN A 606 6.16 -10.91 -38.98
N ARG A 607 6.12 -9.96 -38.05
CA ARG A 607 4.92 -9.54 -37.33
C ARG A 607 3.93 -9.14 -38.42
N SER A 608 2.92 -9.96 -38.68
CA SER A 608 1.79 -9.56 -39.52
C SER A 608 1.31 -8.23 -38.95
N GLY A 609 1.42 -7.18 -39.76
CA GLY A 609 0.98 -5.85 -39.37
C GLY A 609 -0.49 -5.92 -38.94
N PRO A 610 -0.95 -4.99 -38.09
CA PRO A 610 -2.39 -4.85 -37.86
C PRO A 610 -3.05 -4.73 -39.23
N GLU A 611 -3.92 -5.69 -39.59
CA GLU A 611 -4.74 -5.58 -40.80
C GLU A 611 -5.39 -4.20 -40.77
N HIS A 612 -5.10 -3.39 -41.77
CA HIS A 612 -5.66 -2.06 -41.89
C HIS A 612 -7.17 -2.21 -42.08
N LEU A 613 -7.95 -1.92 -41.03
CA LEU A 613 -9.42 -1.97 -41.04
C LEU A 613 -10.07 -1.00 -42.07
N GLY A 614 -9.28 -0.30 -42.88
CA GLY A 614 -9.73 0.75 -43.79
C GLY A 614 -10.24 0.24 -45.13
N GLU A 615 -9.89 -1.00 -45.47
CA GLU A 615 -10.46 -1.66 -46.65
C GLU A 615 -11.73 -2.45 -46.30
N MET A 616 -12.09 -2.53 -45.01
CA MET A 616 -13.25 -3.27 -44.56
C MET A 616 -14.53 -2.51 -44.93
N ARG A 617 -15.28 -3.06 -45.87
CA ARG A 617 -16.63 -2.59 -46.21
C ARG A 617 -17.60 -3.17 -45.19
N PHE A 618 -18.48 -2.32 -44.64
CA PHE A 618 -19.45 -2.72 -43.63
C PHE A 618 -20.84 -2.16 -43.97
N THR A 619 -21.87 -2.91 -43.62
CA THR A 619 -23.27 -2.48 -43.61
C THR A 619 -23.65 -1.94 -42.23
N ARG A 620 -24.80 -1.30 -42.13
CA ARG A 620 -25.31 -0.81 -40.83
C ARG A 620 -25.56 -1.94 -39.82
N ALA A 621 -25.99 -3.11 -40.29
CA ALA A 621 -26.16 -4.30 -39.46
C ALA A 621 -24.82 -4.83 -38.92
N ASP A 622 -23.75 -4.73 -39.72
CA ASP A 622 -22.41 -5.11 -39.26
C ASP A 622 -21.95 -4.21 -38.11
N LEU A 623 -22.17 -2.89 -38.21
CA LEU A 623 -21.84 -1.93 -37.14
C LEU A 623 -22.57 -2.26 -35.82
N GLU A 624 -23.82 -2.73 -35.89
CA GLU A 624 -24.61 -3.15 -34.73
C GLU A 624 -24.12 -4.46 -34.08
N SER A 625 -23.32 -5.26 -34.79
CA SER A 625 -22.70 -6.49 -34.25
C SER A 625 -21.24 -6.31 -33.83
N MET A 626 -20.55 -5.26 -34.31
CA MET A 626 -19.13 -5.01 -34.02
C MET A 626 -18.85 -4.59 -32.56
N PRO A 627 -17.80 -5.15 -31.91
CA PRO A 627 -17.37 -4.70 -30.59
C PRO A 627 -16.99 -3.22 -30.56
N LEU A 628 -17.19 -2.57 -29.40
CA LEU A 628 -16.94 -1.13 -29.20
C LEU A 628 -15.52 -0.70 -29.62
N LYS A 629 -14.53 -1.58 -29.40
CA LYS A 629 -13.13 -1.35 -29.78
C LYS A 629 -12.94 -1.26 -31.30
N THR A 630 -13.63 -2.10 -32.06
CA THR A 630 -13.59 -2.10 -33.54
C THR A 630 -14.27 -0.87 -34.09
N LEU A 631 -15.45 -0.51 -33.56
CA LEU A 631 -16.18 0.71 -33.92
C LEU A 631 -15.32 1.97 -33.69
N ARG A 632 -14.65 2.07 -32.53
CA ARG A 632 -13.74 3.18 -32.25
C ARG A 632 -12.54 3.20 -33.21
N GLY A 633 -11.99 2.03 -33.55
CA GLY A 633 -10.91 1.89 -34.54
C GLY A 633 -11.31 2.42 -35.92
N LEU A 634 -12.49 2.03 -36.40
CA LEU A 634 -13.07 2.50 -37.66
C LEU A 634 -13.33 4.01 -37.65
N CYS A 635 -13.88 4.56 -36.55
CA CYS A 635 -14.09 6.01 -36.42
C CYS A 635 -12.78 6.81 -36.50
N ILE A 636 -11.71 6.35 -35.86
CA ILE A 636 -10.39 6.98 -35.93
C ILE A 636 -9.85 6.92 -37.37
N GLN A 637 -9.98 5.75 -38.00
CA GLN A 637 -9.44 5.53 -39.33
C GLN A 637 -10.14 6.37 -40.40
N HIS A 638 -11.47 6.46 -40.36
CA HIS A 638 -12.25 7.29 -41.27
C HIS A 638 -12.33 8.77 -40.84
N ARG A 639 -11.65 9.15 -39.75
CA ARG A 639 -11.64 10.52 -39.19
C ARG A 639 -13.04 11.07 -38.86
N VAL A 640 -13.93 10.20 -38.41
CA VAL A 640 -15.31 10.53 -37.98
C VAL A 640 -15.51 10.30 -36.48
N LEU A 641 -14.45 10.39 -35.67
CA LEU A 641 -14.53 10.17 -34.23
C LEU A 641 -15.33 11.30 -33.54
N PRO A 642 -16.47 11.01 -32.87
CA PRO A 642 -17.25 12.05 -32.21
C PRO A 642 -16.51 12.63 -30.99
N ALA A 643 -16.61 13.94 -30.78
CA ALA A 643 -15.88 14.66 -29.74
C ALA A 643 -16.19 14.20 -28.30
N CYS A 644 -17.35 13.58 -28.05
CA CYS A 644 -17.82 13.17 -26.73
C CYS A 644 -18.55 11.82 -26.72
N ALA A 645 -18.24 10.90 -27.66
CA ALA A 645 -18.89 9.59 -27.70
C ALA A 645 -18.52 8.75 -26.47
N LEU A 646 -19.53 8.38 -25.67
CA LEU A 646 -19.40 7.46 -24.54
C LEU A 646 -20.18 6.16 -24.80
N GLU A 647 -21.12 6.18 -25.74
CA GLU A 647 -22.01 5.05 -25.99
C GLU A 647 -21.80 4.44 -27.38
N ARG A 648 -22.13 3.14 -27.52
CA ARG A 648 -22.01 2.41 -28.78
C ARG A 648 -22.80 3.07 -29.91
N ALA A 649 -23.96 3.64 -29.60
CA ALA A 649 -24.83 4.31 -30.56
C ALA A 649 -24.14 5.51 -31.24
N ASP A 650 -23.33 6.27 -30.49
CA ASP A 650 -22.60 7.43 -31.02
C ASP A 650 -21.60 7.02 -32.12
N PHE A 651 -20.90 5.89 -31.92
CA PHE A 651 -19.95 5.36 -32.92
C PHE A 651 -20.68 4.80 -34.15
N ILE A 652 -21.81 4.10 -33.95
CA ILE A 652 -22.63 3.59 -35.07
C ILE A 652 -23.21 4.75 -35.88
N GLN A 653 -23.71 5.80 -35.22
CA GLN A 653 -24.25 6.99 -35.88
C GLN A 653 -23.17 7.71 -36.70
N ALA A 654 -21.94 7.81 -36.18
CA ALA A 654 -20.83 8.45 -36.87
C ALA A 654 -20.31 7.66 -38.08
N LEU A 655 -20.35 6.32 -38.02
CA LEU A 655 -19.96 5.45 -39.12
C LEU A 655 -21.10 5.19 -40.13
N GLY A 656 -22.35 5.49 -39.75
CA GLY A 656 -23.54 5.28 -40.57
C GLY A 656 -23.44 5.83 -42.00
N PRO A 657 -22.96 7.07 -42.23
CA PRO A 657 -22.79 7.62 -43.57
C PRO A 657 -21.75 6.90 -44.45
N LEU A 658 -20.89 6.07 -43.85
CA LEU A 658 -19.85 5.29 -44.55
C LEU A 658 -20.26 3.83 -44.76
N ALA A 659 -21.37 3.40 -44.15
CA ALA A 659 -21.89 2.05 -44.32
C ALA A 659 -22.55 1.92 -45.69
N LEU A 660 -22.34 0.78 -46.35
CA LEU A 660 -23.03 0.49 -47.61
C LEU A 660 -24.50 0.26 -47.35
N ASP A 661 -25.36 0.94 -48.13
CA ASP A 661 -26.79 0.64 -48.16
C ASP A 661 -26.94 -0.81 -48.62
N ALA A 662 -27.62 -1.63 -47.81
CA ALA A 662 -27.95 -2.98 -48.19
C ALA A 662 -28.83 -2.91 -49.45
N GLY A 663 -28.23 -3.19 -50.61
CA GLY A 663 -28.96 -3.26 -51.86
C GLY A 663 -30.15 -4.21 -51.71
N PRO A 664 -31.29 -3.94 -52.37
CA PRO A 664 -32.46 -4.79 -52.26
C PRO A 664 -32.07 -6.23 -52.61
N PRO A 665 -32.53 -7.23 -51.83
CA PRO A 665 -32.13 -8.62 -52.02
C PRO A 665 -32.50 -9.05 -53.44
N ALA A 666 -31.49 -9.26 -54.28
CA ALA A 666 -31.66 -9.77 -55.63
C ALA A 666 -32.03 -11.25 -55.55
N GLY A 667 -33.29 -11.57 -55.86
CA GLY A 667 -33.71 -12.93 -56.19
C GLY A 667 -34.84 -13.47 -55.32
N ALA A 668 -36.09 -13.15 -55.70
CA ALA A 668 -37.25 -13.96 -55.34
C ALA A 668 -38.15 -14.12 -56.57
N SER A 669 -38.02 -15.26 -57.26
CA SER A 669 -38.98 -15.72 -58.27
C SER A 669 -40.22 -16.30 -57.58
N PRO A 670 -41.45 -16.11 -58.10
CA PRO A 670 -42.70 -16.58 -57.50
C PRO A 670 -43.06 -18.03 -57.88
N PRO A 671 -44.07 -18.64 -57.23
CA PRO A 671 -44.06 -20.05 -56.81
C PRO A 671 -44.96 -20.99 -57.64
N ALA A 672 -44.74 -22.30 -57.51
CA ALA A 672 -45.71 -23.34 -57.86
C ALA A 672 -45.95 -24.26 -56.65
N ASP A 673 -47.22 -24.28 -56.22
CA ASP A 673 -47.98 -25.32 -55.51
C ASP A 673 -47.29 -26.28 -54.52
N SER A 674 -47.76 -26.27 -53.27
CA SER A 674 -48.52 -27.42 -52.73
C SER A 674 -49.07 -27.18 -51.31
N ARG A 675 -50.24 -27.79 -51.10
CA ARG A 675 -51.19 -27.64 -49.99
C ARG A 675 -50.81 -28.41 -48.72
N ARG A 676 -51.39 -27.91 -47.61
CA ARG A 676 -51.89 -28.60 -46.39
C ARG A 676 -50.85 -29.26 -45.46
N ALA A 677 -50.75 -28.73 -44.24
CA ALA A 677 -51.45 -29.26 -43.07
C ALA A 677 -51.28 -28.31 -41.87
N ALA A 678 -52.34 -28.20 -41.08
CA ALA A 678 -52.44 -27.31 -39.92
C ALA A 678 -51.66 -27.86 -38.71
N ALA A 679 -50.93 -26.98 -38.02
CA ALA A 679 -50.57 -27.12 -36.62
C ALA A 679 -50.34 -25.72 -36.02
N GLN A 680 -50.93 -25.49 -34.86
CA GLN A 680 -50.97 -24.23 -34.12
C GLN A 680 -49.58 -23.81 -33.62
N GLU A 681 -49.22 -22.55 -33.85
CA GLU A 681 -48.08 -21.87 -33.20
C GLU A 681 -48.60 -20.81 -32.19
N PRO A 682 -47.91 -20.61 -31.06
CA PRO A 682 -48.38 -19.79 -29.96
C PRO A 682 -48.20 -18.29 -30.19
N LYS A 683 -49.21 -17.51 -29.76
CA LYS A 683 -49.22 -16.05 -29.71
C LYS A 683 -47.95 -15.48 -29.05
N ARG A 684 -47.14 -14.78 -29.83
CA ARG A 684 -46.05 -13.89 -29.35
C ARG A 684 -46.67 -12.62 -28.75
N PRO A 685 -46.29 -12.19 -27.53
CA PRO A 685 -46.81 -10.97 -26.94
C PRO A 685 -46.28 -9.74 -27.69
N GLU A 686 -47.23 -8.86 -28.00
CA GLU A 686 -47.07 -7.56 -28.65
C GLU A 686 -46.17 -6.66 -27.80
N ALA A 687 -45.12 -6.11 -28.41
CA ALA A 687 -44.20 -5.19 -27.74
C ALA A 687 -44.92 -3.86 -27.42
N PRO A 688 -44.78 -3.30 -26.21
CA PRO A 688 -45.41 -2.03 -25.88
C PRO A 688 -44.77 -0.89 -26.67
N ALA A 689 -45.63 0.00 -27.18
CA ALA A 689 -45.23 1.19 -27.92
C ALA A 689 -44.22 2.04 -27.11
N PRO A 690 -43.25 2.70 -27.77
CA PRO A 690 -42.28 3.55 -27.11
C PRO A 690 -42.98 4.70 -26.38
N HIS A 691 -42.71 4.82 -25.08
CA HIS A 691 -43.16 5.95 -24.27
C HIS A 691 -42.64 7.26 -24.87
N PRO A 692 -43.47 8.32 -24.96
CA PRO A 692 -43.00 9.63 -25.38
C PRO A 692 -41.92 10.12 -24.42
N ALA A 693 -40.87 10.73 -24.98
CA ALA A 693 -39.73 11.23 -24.23
C ALA A 693 -40.20 12.15 -23.10
N GLN A 694 -39.98 11.71 -21.85
CA GLN A 694 -40.27 12.53 -20.68
C GLN A 694 -39.35 13.76 -20.67
N ASP A 695 -39.98 14.92 -20.49
CA ASP A 695 -39.33 16.21 -20.40
C ASP A 695 -38.28 16.21 -19.26
N LEU A 696 -37.13 16.79 -19.56
CA LEU A 696 -35.96 16.85 -18.67
C LEU A 696 -36.29 17.63 -17.39
N ALA A 697 -37.29 18.51 -17.45
CA ALA A 697 -37.84 19.21 -16.29
C ALA A 697 -38.53 18.25 -15.29
N GLU A 698 -39.32 17.27 -15.78
CA GLU A 698 -40.01 16.31 -14.91
C GLU A 698 -39.03 15.34 -14.24
N ARG A 699 -37.96 14.94 -14.94
CA ARG A 699 -36.91 14.09 -14.34
C ARG A 699 -36.15 14.81 -13.23
N LYS A 700 -35.88 16.11 -13.38
CA LYS A 700 -35.26 16.93 -12.32
C LYS A 700 -36.19 17.06 -11.11
N ALA A 701 -37.48 17.36 -11.32
CA ALA A 701 -38.45 17.48 -10.24
C ALA A 701 -38.60 16.16 -9.44
N LYS A 702 -38.62 15.02 -10.14
CA LYS A 702 -38.70 13.69 -9.50
C LYS A 702 -37.48 13.39 -8.62
N TRP A 703 -36.28 13.76 -9.09
CA TRP A 703 -35.04 13.63 -8.31
C TRP A 703 -35.02 14.54 -7.08
N THR A 704 -35.47 15.79 -7.20
CA THR A 704 -35.56 16.72 -6.06
C THR A 704 -36.52 16.21 -4.99
N SER A 705 -37.60 15.50 -5.37
CA SER A 705 -38.55 14.90 -4.41
C SER A 705 -37.99 13.70 -3.64
N LEU A 706 -37.01 12.99 -4.20
CA LEU A 706 -36.41 11.79 -3.59
C LEU A 706 -35.29 12.14 -2.62
N VAL A 707 -34.58 13.25 -2.84
CA VAL A 707 -33.50 13.71 -1.95
C VAL A 707 -34.04 14.21 -0.61
N GLY A 708 -35.31 14.63 -0.52
CA GLY A 708 -35.93 15.05 0.74
C GLY A 708 -36.44 13.91 1.64
N LYS A 709 -36.29 12.64 1.22
CA LYS A 709 -36.81 11.47 1.95
C LYS A 709 -35.72 10.54 2.52
N HIS A 710 -34.44 10.93 2.45
CA HIS A 710 -33.32 10.20 3.02
C HIS A 710 -32.62 10.98 4.13
#